data_AF-A0A958ES00-F1
#
_entry.id   AF-A0A958ES00-F1
#
_cell.length_a   1.000
_cell.length_b   1.000
_cell.length_c   1.000
_cell.angle_alpha   90.00
_cell.angle_beta   90.00
_cell.angle_gamma   90.00
#
_symmetry.space_group_name_H-M   'P 1'
#
loop_
_entity.id
_entity.type
_entity.pdbx_description
1 polymer ?
#
loop_
_entity_poly.entity_id
_entity_poly.type
_entity_poly.pdbx_seq_one_letter_code
_entity_poly.pdbx_strand_id
1 'polypeptide(L)'
;YGVYLQNENVRLGEMEEEFVFESRIGDVFFLGNNEYRIDDIRQDRILVTPRNEVKPRAPFWKGDLLYRDYPSHSRIGQFRSELQNHLDNDPKNWLQENFHLDEAIAGNLLETFKAQLEHSGSIATDRLIVAEHFIDVSGEPLLLIQAPFGARVNGLWAIALAGILENAAGLQVQYTFDDDAFIIRLLDAENNKVLDNILKSAAEQIEDILLNKLIDSPIFAVHFRYNAARALMLPRSQPRKRIPLWLQRLRAADLLQAVRNIPNFPIIAETYRELLYDHFDWPALQKVLQSIDNHDIIIKHIHTSQPSPTSSGLLFRMIADNMYEYDRSRKSAEGGINFTELLAGIISREHVPQIVTAELNALFTARQQYLSPDTHIRDIEEFFEMIARLGPLNPDEIILRTGDKAQKLVTELKSQNRIIEMHQPVSGWLVTEQSEYYNIPFSDSGLQFHLSKILQNNGILDIEEISAKCFSDPSLIQPFLDKMASEQDVVKGRLLKDDERIYYCDRYNFSHLYRQAISERRNISQALSREVFENFIMSWHFLSEPAHSIHNIIDRYQGCQLPAGFFSRNILSSRISGINLTDAFFDACTKGEVILSIEKPQNSIQTLERIIKRGSANYFDIINKNTDTFNPEAETILQFLKENGASFFSDIVDATELGAIAVQKQLTHLVQAGEITNDDYTALHSVINGKKSEPSSAVSSLSGIRSQRRPSRGNVMRSFMERDKLRNGRWFLTRSFAVSGKKRNRDEQAEYQARMLLNRYGIVVKEWYRHETGLLPWIHIFNALKKLEWQGEIYRGYFVKGLSGLQFALPEALQKLEMSRSIKNFTALLSTVDPALPFGKAVNWNIADSRGNDIRIIRRENNYLFIRNGRYRLYSESNFTRIFSCRDFMINDFSVFISRLKSWFKHQQSQDLRKIEIKLFDNKATAESPVADILLQNGFEKNGDELVLWPSAV
;
A
#
# COMPACT_ATOMS: atom_id res chain seq x y z
N TYR A 1 19.83 -14.50 -19.17
CA TYR A 1 18.96 -15.40 -19.95
C TYR A 1 19.12 -15.09 -21.43
N GLY A 2 19.33 -16.08 -22.31
CA GLY A 2 19.39 -15.82 -23.75
C GLY A 2 18.00 -15.59 -24.34
N VAL A 3 17.82 -14.59 -25.20
CA VAL A 3 16.56 -14.29 -25.90
C VAL A 3 16.60 -14.88 -27.30
N TYR A 4 15.58 -15.62 -27.69
CA TYR A 4 15.47 -16.33 -28.97
C TYR A 4 14.10 -16.07 -29.61
N LEU A 5 14.04 -16.10 -30.94
CA LEU A 5 12.76 -16.08 -31.65
C LEU A 5 11.99 -17.39 -31.42
N GLN A 6 10.67 -17.32 -31.25
CA GLN A 6 9.84 -18.51 -30.98
C GLN A 6 9.87 -19.54 -32.13
N ASN A 7 10.04 -19.08 -33.38
CA ASN A 7 9.98 -19.91 -34.59
C ASN A 7 11.34 -20.17 -35.23
N GLU A 8 12.38 -19.47 -34.78
CA GLU A 8 13.73 -19.58 -35.31
C GLU A 8 14.67 -19.74 -34.13
N ASN A 9 15.56 -20.73 -34.14
CA ASN A 9 16.56 -20.91 -33.07
C ASN A 9 17.66 -19.82 -33.11
N VAL A 10 17.30 -18.63 -33.57
CA VAL A 10 18.11 -17.44 -33.75
C VAL A 10 18.13 -16.68 -32.43
N ARG A 11 19.34 -16.46 -31.94
CA ARG A 11 19.60 -15.72 -30.71
C ARG A 11 19.56 -14.22 -31.02
N LEU A 12 18.64 -13.51 -30.37
CA LEU A 12 18.49 -12.06 -30.51
C LEU A 12 19.38 -11.29 -29.53
N GLY A 13 19.64 -11.86 -28.35
CA GLY A 13 20.46 -11.22 -27.33
C GLY A 13 20.44 -11.95 -25.99
N GLU A 14 20.72 -11.22 -24.93
CA GLU A 14 20.63 -11.68 -23.54
C GLU A 14 19.72 -10.73 -22.75
N MET A 15 19.27 -11.16 -21.57
CA MET A 15 18.55 -10.33 -20.60
C MET A 15 18.96 -10.71 -19.19
N GLU A 16 18.84 -9.74 -18.29
CA GLU A 16 19.16 -9.91 -16.89
C GLU A 16 18.15 -10.81 -16.16
N GLU A 17 18.66 -11.70 -15.31
CA GLU A 17 17.84 -12.72 -14.65
C GLU A 17 16.74 -12.15 -13.74
N GLU A 18 16.97 -11.01 -13.09
CA GLU A 18 15.97 -10.33 -12.26
C GLU A 18 14.78 -9.81 -13.10
N PHE A 19 15.08 -9.15 -14.22
CA PHE A 19 14.06 -8.66 -15.15
C PHE A 19 13.22 -9.81 -15.72
N VAL A 20 13.86 -10.92 -16.07
CA VAL A 20 13.19 -12.10 -16.67
C VAL A 20 12.30 -12.80 -15.67
N PHE A 21 12.69 -12.81 -14.40
CA PHE A 21 11.88 -13.35 -13.32
C PHE A 21 10.65 -12.47 -13.00
N GLU A 22 10.79 -11.15 -13.11
CA GLU A 22 9.67 -10.22 -12.95
C GLU A 22 8.75 -10.14 -14.16
N SER A 23 9.22 -10.64 -15.31
CA SER A 23 8.48 -10.63 -16.56
C SER A 23 7.56 -11.84 -16.66
N ARG A 24 6.39 -11.63 -17.25
CA ARG A 24 5.39 -12.66 -17.50
C ARG A 24 5.33 -13.01 -18.98
N ILE A 25 4.89 -14.23 -19.26
CA ILE A 25 4.50 -14.61 -20.62
C ILE A 25 3.39 -13.65 -21.08
N GLY A 26 3.61 -12.98 -22.21
CA GLY A 26 2.76 -11.94 -22.79
C GLY A 26 3.30 -10.51 -22.62
N ASP A 27 4.29 -10.29 -21.75
CA ASP A 27 4.91 -8.98 -21.56
C ASP A 27 5.71 -8.57 -22.80
N VAL A 28 5.66 -7.27 -23.13
CA VAL A 28 6.38 -6.68 -24.27
C VAL A 28 7.52 -5.83 -23.73
N PHE A 29 8.72 -6.03 -24.25
CA PHE A 29 9.94 -5.33 -23.83
C PHE A 29 10.79 -4.93 -25.04
N PHE A 30 11.70 -3.96 -24.82
CA PHE A 30 12.66 -3.56 -25.84
C PHE A 30 13.92 -4.43 -25.82
N LEU A 31 14.39 -4.87 -26.98
CA LEU A 31 15.72 -5.43 -27.13
C LEU A 31 16.40 -4.76 -28.33
N GLY A 32 17.36 -3.87 -28.05
CA GLY A 32 17.85 -2.91 -29.04
C GLY A 32 16.76 -1.89 -29.40
N ASN A 33 16.54 -1.66 -30.69
CA ASN A 33 15.49 -0.75 -31.20
C ASN A 33 14.15 -1.44 -31.50
N ASN A 34 14.06 -2.76 -31.25
CA ASN A 34 12.90 -3.56 -31.62
C ASN A 34 12.11 -4.00 -30.38
N GLU A 35 10.80 -4.12 -30.54
CA GLU A 35 9.85 -4.53 -29.51
C GLU A 35 9.54 -6.03 -29.62
N TYR A 36 9.68 -6.76 -28.52
CA TYR A 36 9.46 -8.20 -28.48
C TYR A 36 8.49 -8.58 -27.36
N ARG A 37 7.54 -9.46 -27.66
CA ARG A 37 6.65 -10.11 -26.70
C ARG A 37 7.26 -11.41 -26.22
N ILE A 38 7.26 -11.64 -24.92
CA ILE A 38 7.63 -12.92 -24.32
C ILE A 38 6.52 -13.94 -24.58
N ASP A 39 6.82 -15.01 -25.31
CA ASP A 39 5.88 -16.11 -25.55
C ASP A 39 6.12 -17.32 -24.64
N ASP A 40 7.37 -17.53 -24.21
CA ASP A 40 7.73 -18.61 -23.29
C ASP A 40 8.99 -18.23 -22.50
N ILE A 41 9.05 -18.61 -21.23
CA ILE A 41 10.23 -18.43 -20.36
C ILE A 41 10.69 -19.82 -19.92
N ARG A 42 11.81 -20.28 -20.49
CA ARG A 42 12.43 -21.56 -20.16
C ARG A 42 13.53 -21.38 -19.11
N GLN A 43 14.16 -22.48 -18.68
CA GLN A 43 15.16 -22.45 -17.61
C GLN A 43 16.45 -21.69 -17.95
N ASP A 44 16.82 -21.61 -19.23
CA ASP A 44 18.06 -20.99 -19.73
C ASP A 44 17.82 -19.89 -20.79
N ARG A 45 16.60 -19.78 -21.31
CA ARG A 45 16.27 -18.93 -22.45
C ARG A 45 14.83 -18.43 -22.44
N ILE A 46 14.58 -17.36 -23.17
CA ILE A 46 13.26 -16.76 -23.38
C ILE A 46 12.94 -16.85 -24.87
N LEU A 47 11.75 -17.30 -25.20
CA LEU A 47 11.23 -17.29 -26.56
C LEU A 47 10.35 -16.08 -26.75
N VAL A 48 10.58 -15.34 -27.82
CA VAL A 48 9.90 -14.07 -28.09
C VAL A 48 9.44 -13.95 -29.54
N THR A 49 8.45 -13.09 -29.76
CA THR A 49 7.96 -12.69 -31.09
C THR A 49 7.92 -11.17 -31.21
N PRO A 50 8.29 -10.60 -32.38
CA PRO A 50 8.26 -9.15 -32.59
C PRO A 50 6.83 -8.60 -32.52
N ARG A 51 6.63 -7.42 -31.90
CA ARG A 51 5.29 -6.81 -31.73
C ARG A 51 5.35 -5.29 -31.57
N ASN A 52 4.60 -4.52 -32.38
CA ASN A 52 4.73 -3.06 -32.51
C ASN A 52 3.58 -2.20 -31.90
N GLU A 53 2.70 -2.75 -31.07
CA GLU A 53 1.40 -2.11 -30.73
C GLU A 53 1.13 -1.90 -29.23
N VAL A 54 2.07 -2.23 -28.35
CA VAL A 54 1.89 -2.16 -26.88
C VAL A 54 3.01 -1.34 -26.28
N LYS A 55 2.72 -0.41 -25.35
CA LYS A 55 3.77 0.31 -24.60
C LYS A 55 4.72 -0.69 -23.93
N PRO A 56 5.97 -0.83 -24.38
CA PRO A 56 6.86 -1.86 -23.85
C PRO A 56 7.36 -1.45 -22.47
N ARG A 57 7.63 -2.45 -21.64
CA ARG A 57 8.43 -2.25 -20.43
C ARG A 57 9.88 -2.13 -20.84
N ALA A 58 10.53 -1.02 -20.49
CA ALA A 58 11.97 -0.91 -20.67
C ALA A 58 12.65 -1.95 -19.78
N PRO A 59 13.49 -2.85 -20.32
CA PRO A 59 14.32 -3.67 -19.47
C PRO A 59 15.30 -2.78 -18.72
N PHE A 60 15.46 -3.05 -17.43
CA PHE A 60 16.59 -2.51 -16.70
C PHE A 60 17.77 -3.44 -16.91
N TRP A 61 18.94 -2.82 -17.04
CA TRP A 61 20.22 -3.49 -17.06
C TRP A 61 20.99 -2.93 -15.88
N LYS A 62 21.18 -3.74 -14.84
CA LYS A 62 22.27 -3.49 -13.90
C LYS A 62 23.51 -4.01 -14.59
N GLY A 63 24.25 -3.11 -15.24
CA GLY A 63 25.63 -3.45 -15.59
C GLY A 63 26.35 -3.93 -14.34
N ASP A 64 27.23 -4.92 -14.46
CA ASP A 64 28.21 -5.15 -13.42
C ASP A 64 28.95 -3.81 -13.25
N LEU A 65 28.69 -3.12 -12.14
CA LEU A 65 29.32 -1.86 -11.84
C LEU A 65 30.78 -2.18 -11.54
N LEU A 66 31.59 -2.28 -12.59
CA LEU A 66 33.04 -2.28 -12.46
C LEU A 66 33.44 -0.88 -11.98
N TYR A 67 33.37 -0.71 -10.67
CA TYR A 67 33.82 0.47 -9.97
C TYR A 67 35.28 0.74 -10.32
N ARG A 68 35.62 2.02 -10.50
CA ARG A 68 37.00 2.41 -10.81
C ARG A 68 37.89 2.09 -9.62
N ASP A 69 39.10 1.64 -9.92
CA ASP A 69 40.13 1.40 -8.94
C ASP A 69 40.77 2.71 -8.47
N TYR A 70 41.37 2.66 -7.27
CA TYR A 70 41.94 3.83 -6.61
C TYR A 70 42.98 4.57 -7.46
N PRO A 71 43.99 3.92 -8.07
CA PRO A 71 44.98 4.61 -8.89
C PRO A 71 44.39 5.37 -10.08
N SER A 72 43.47 4.73 -10.83
CA SER A 72 42.86 5.34 -12.01
C SER A 72 42.00 6.55 -11.65
N HIS A 73 41.23 6.45 -10.56
CA HIS A 73 40.35 7.53 -10.16
C HIS A 73 41.09 8.68 -9.44
N SER A 74 42.13 8.36 -8.67
CA SER A 74 43.02 9.37 -8.07
C SER A 74 43.70 10.26 -9.14
N ARG A 75 44.01 9.70 -10.33
CA ARG A 75 44.53 10.51 -11.46
C ARG A 75 43.53 11.57 -11.95
N ILE A 76 42.23 11.33 -11.82
CA ILE A 76 41.19 12.33 -12.12
C ILE A 76 41.24 13.46 -11.07
N GLY A 77 41.44 13.12 -9.79
CA GLY A 77 41.69 14.10 -8.74
C GLY A 77 42.92 14.98 -9.03
N GLN A 78 44.02 14.37 -9.47
CA GLN A 78 45.24 15.09 -9.89
C GLN A 78 44.98 15.98 -11.11
N PHE A 79 44.24 15.47 -12.10
CA PHE A 79 43.84 16.26 -13.27
C PHE A 79 43.01 17.49 -12.87
N ARG A 80 42.07 17.36 -11.91
CA ARG A 80 41.31 18.50 -11.37
C ARG A 80 42.23 19.52 -10.70
N SER A 81 43.26 19.07 -9.98
CA SER A 81 44.26 19.95 -9.37
C SER A 81 45.13 20.66 -10.43
N GLU A 82 45.61 19.93 -11.45
CA GLU A 82 46.35 20.48 -12.58
C GLU A 82 45.52 21.56 -13.31
N LEU A 83 44.27 21.24 -13.63
CA LEU A 83 43.35 22.16 -14.30
C LEU A 83 43.05 23.42 -13.47
N GLN A 84 42.90 23.28 -12.16
CA GLN A 84 42.69 24.42 -11.26
C GLN A 84 43.87 25.39 -11.29
N ASN A 85 45.12 24.88 -11.33
CA ASN A 85 46.33 25.71 -11.39
C ASN A 85 46.48 26.45 -12.72
N HIS A 86 45.89 25.93 -13.79
CA HIS A 86 45.91 26.52 -15.13
C HIS A 86 44.70 27.41 -15.44
N LEU A 87 43.74 27.55 -14.51
CA LEU A 87 42.48 28.25 -14.77
C LEU A 87 42.67 29.72 -15.18
N ASP A 88 43.68 30.38 -14.61
CA ASP A 88 44.03 31.79 -14.89
C ASP A 88 45.05 31.94 -16.04
N ASN A 89 45.70 30.84 -16.43
CA ASN A 89 46.80 30.80 -17.41
C ASN A 89 46.40 29.96 -18.64
N ASP A 90 45.44 30.48 -19.40
CA ASP A 90 44.96 29.92 -20.67
C ASP A 90 44.62 28.42 -20.62
N PRO A 91 43.62 28.03 -19.81
CA PRO A 91 43.32 26.61 -19.54
C PRO A 91 42.82 25.86 -20.77
N LYS A 92 42.27 26.57 -21.77
CA LYS A 92 41.75 25.97 -22.99
C LYS A 92 42.88 25.45 -23.88
N ASN A 93 43.91 26.26 -24.12
CA ASN A 93 45.07 25.82 -24.89
C ASN A 93 45.83 24.70 -24.17
N TRP A 94 45.97 24.77 -22.83
CA TRP A 94 46.58 23.70 -22.04
C TRP A 94 45.87 22.34 -22.22
N LEU A 95 44.54 22.32 -22.21
CA LEU A 95 43.74 21.10 -22.44
C LEU A 95 43.91 20.54 -23.86
N GLN A 96 44.02 21.42 -24.87
CA GLN A 96 44.20 21.01 -26.25
C GLN A 96 45.62 20.46 -26.51
N GLU A 97 46.64 21.06 -25.91
CA GLU A 97 48.03 20.65 -26.12
C GLU A 97 48.40 19.38 -25.35
N ASN A 98 47.99 19.27 -24.08
CA ASN A 98 48.42 18.16 -23.21
C ASN A 98 47.49 16.94 -23.24
N PHE A 99 46.21 17.14 -23.55
CA PHE A 99 45.19 16.07 -23.56
C PHE A 99 44.53 15.88 -24.93
N HIS A 100 44.92 16.68 -25.93
CA HIS A 100 44.43 16.60 -27.31
C HIS A 100 42.90 16.66 -27.40
N LEU A 101 42.26 17.44 -26.51
CA LEU A 101 40.82 17.63 -26.53
C LEU A 101 40.40 18.56 -27.66
N ASP A 102 39.29 18.25 -28.32
CA ASP A 102 38.68 19.16 -29.30
C ASP A 102 38.18 20.44 -28.61
N GLU A 103 38.13 21.54 -29.37
CA GLU A 103 37.76 22.87 -28.85
C GLU A 103 36.43 22.87 -28.08
N ALA A 104 35.42 22.18 -28.62
CA ALA A 104 34.10 22.09 -28.00
C ALA A 104 34.12 21.29 -26.69
N ILE A 105 34.92 20.22 -26.63
CA ILE A 105 35.03 19.37 -25.43
C ILE A 105 35.78 20.12 -24.33
N ALA A 106 36.88 20.79 -24.68
CA ALA A 106 37.62 21.64 -23.75
C ALA A 106 36.74 22.78 -23.21
N GLY A 107 35.95 23.42 -24.09
CA GLY A 107 34.99 24.45 -23.69
C GLY A 107 33.96 23.95 -22.67
N ASN A 108 33.27 22.85 -22.98
CA ASN A 108 32.25 22.27 -22.09
C ASN A 108 32.83 21.81 -20.75
N LEU A 109 34.02 21.21 -20.77
CA LEU A 109 34.71 20.77 -19.55
C LEU A 109 35.05 21.96 -18.65
N LEU A 110 35.58 23.05 -19.23
CA LEU A 110 35.88 24.27 -18.49
C LEU A 110 34.63 24.95 -17.94
N GLU A 111 33.55 24.98 -18.71
CA GLU A 111 32.27 25.53 -18.26
C GLU A 111 31.73 24.75 -17.06
N THR A 112 31.75 23.41 -17.14
CA THR A 112 31.32 22.53 -16.03
C THR A 112 32.20 22.71 -14.79
N PHE A 113 33.51 22.82 -15.00
CA PHE A 113 34.48 23.01 -13.93
C PHE A 113 34.33 24.37 -13.24
N LYS A 114 34.13 25.44 -14.02
CA LYS A 114 33.86 26.79 -13.50
C LYS A 114 32.52 26.86 -12.77
N ALA A 115 31.47 26.26 -13.31
CA ALA A 115 30.16 26.20 -12.65
C ALA A 115 30.24 25.51 -11.27
N GLN A 116 31.05 24.45 -11.15
CA GLN A 116 31.32 23.84 -9.85
C GLN A 116 32.04 24.83 -8.92
N LEU A 117 33.12 25.47 -9.36
CA LEU A 117 33.88 26.41 -8.53
C LEU A 117 33.05 27.65 -8.12
N GLU A 118 32.21 28.16 -9.00
CA GLU A 118 31.30 29.28 -8.71
C GLU A 118 30.26 28.89 -7.65
N HIS A 119 29.78 27.63 -7.66
CA HIS A 119 28.76 27.15 -6.72
C HIS A 119 29.33 26.75 -5.36
N SER A 120 30.34 25.88 -5.34
CA SER A 120 30.88 25.31 -4.09
C SER A 120 32.14 26.01 -3.59
N GLY A 121 32.76 26.90 -4.38
CA GLY A 121 34.02 27.55 -4.05
C GLY A 121 35.23 26.61 -4.00
N SER A 122 35.05 25.33 -4.33
CA SER A 122 36.07 24.27 -4.24
C SER A 122 35.64 23.05 -5.05
N ILE A 123 36.62 22.28 -5.53
CA ILE A 123 36.39 21.00 -6.21
C ILE A 123 37.25 19.93 -5.56
N ALA A 124 36.73 18.71 -5.44
CA ALA A 124 37.49 17.62 -4.85
C ALA A 124 38.63 17.15 -5.78
N THR A 125 39.82 17.01 -5.21
CA THR A 125 41.06 16.58 -5.87
C THR A 125 41.66 15.38 -5.12
N ASP A 126 42.84 14.92 -5.54
CA ASP A 126 43.59 13.85 -4.86
C ASP A 126 44.06 14.25 -3.45
N ARG A 127 44.12 15.57 -3.15
CA ARG A 127 44.55 16.12 -1.85
C ARG A 127 43.48 16.93 -1.12
N LEU A 128 42.30 17.11 -1.72
CA LEU A 128 41.21 17.88 -1.16
C LEU A 128 39.90 17.10 -1.29
N ILE A 129 39.29 16.77 -0.16
CA ILE A 129 37.95 16.20 -0.07
C ILE A 129 36.98 17.32 0.24
N VAL A 130 35.84 17.35 -0.45
CA VAL A 130 34.81 18.36 -0.22
C VAL A 130 33.62 17.70 0.46
N ALA A 131 33.31 18.12 1.68
CA ALA A 131 32.15 17.70 2.45
C ALA A 131 31.03 18.75 2.28
N GLU A 132 30.12 18.49 1.34
CA GLU A 132 28.99 19.37 1.01
C GLU A 132 27.76 19.04 1.86
N HIS A 133 27.30 20.03 2.61
CA HIS A 133 26.10 19.97 3.43
C HIS A 133 24.97 20.75 2.76
N PHE A 134 23.84 20.10 2.51
CA PHE A 134 22.65 20.73 1.94
C PHE A 134 21.36 20.06 2.42
N ILE A 135 20.22 20.65 2.11
CA ILE A 135 18.90 20.13 2.48
C ILE A 135 18.19 19.66 1.20
N ASP A 136 17.63 18.46 1.21
CA ASP A 136 16.84 17.94 0.08
C ASP A 136 15.49 18.68 -0.05
N VAL A 137 14.81 18.50 -1.19
CA VAL A 137 13.45 19.00 -1.46
C VAL A 137 12.45 18.56 -0.37
N SER A 138 12.72 17.42 0.28
CA SER A 138 11.93 16.87 1.39
C SER A 138 12.16 17.58 2.75
N GLY A 139 13.14 18.49 2.83
CA GLY A 139 13.51 19.19 4.07
C GLY A 139 14.53 18.44 4.94
N GLU A 140 15.13 17.36 4.42
CA GLU A 140 16.05 16.50 5.16
C GLU A 140 17.52 16.91 4.93
N PRO A 141 18.37 16.97 5.97
CA PRO A 141 19.77 17.30 5.82
C PRO A 141 20.56 16.13 5.21
N LEU A 142 21.37 16.43 4.20
CA LEU A 142 22.24 15.51 3.49
C LEU A 142 23.70 15.97 3.60
N LEU A 143 24.59 15.00 3.81
CA LEU A 143 26.03 15.18 3.73
C LEU A 143 26.56 14.39 2.53
N LEU A 144 27.11 15.10 1.56
CA LEU A 144 27.79 14.50 0.43
C LEU A 144 29.30 14.71 0.56
N ILE A 145 30.06 13.62 0.47
CA ILE A 145 31.51 13.62 0.54
C ILE A 145 32.05 13.35 -0.85
N GLN A 146 32.61 14.38 -1.46
CA GLN A 146 33.27 14.31 -2.75
C GLN A 146 34.70 13.85 -2.56
N ALA A 147 35.00 12.66 -3.07
CA ALA A 147 36.24 11.95 -2.86
C ALA A 147 36.61 11.21 -4.15
N PRO A 148 37.53 11.74 -4.98
CA PRO A 148 37.90 11.14 -6.25
C PRO A 148 38.86 9.96 -6.04
N PHE A 149 38.43 8.96 -5.25
CA PHE A 149 39.18 7.74 -4.92
C PHE A 149 38.55 6.45 -5.49
N GLY A 150 37.40 6.53 -6.16
CA GLY A 150 36.75 5.41 -6.83
C GLY A 150 35.78 4.69 -5.90
N ALA A 151 34.75 4.06 -6.47
CA ALA A 151 33.67 3.47 -5.69
C ALA A 151 34.15 2.25 -4.87
N ARG A 152 35.26 1.63 -5.25
CA ARG A 152 35.89 0.55 -4.46
C ARG A 152 36.38 1.04 -3.10
N VAL A 153 36.79 2.31 -3.00
CA VAL A 153 37.22 2.96 -1.76
C VAL A 153 36.05 3.68 -1.09
N ASN A 154 35.33 4.51 -1.86
CA ASN A 154 34.21 5.30 -1.37
C ASN A 154 33.08 4.42 -0.81
N GLY A 155 32.84 3.24 -1.40
CA GLY A 155 31.83 2.30 -0.91
C GLY A 155 32.15 1.76 0.48
N LEU A 156 33.38 1.31 0.73
CA LEU A 156 33.79 0.88 2.07
C LEU A 156 33.75 2.04 3.07
N TRP A 157 34.17 3.22 2.63
CA TRP A 157 34.17 4.40 3.48
C TRP A 157 32.74 4.78 3.89
N ALA A 158 31.80 4.77 2.94
CA ALA A 158 30.38 5.03 3.20
C ALA A 158 29.77 3.99 4.14
N ILE A 159 30.08 2.70 3.96
CA ILE A 159 29.60 1.62 4.85
C ILE A 159 30.13 1.83 6.27
N ALA A 160 31.42 2.11 6.42
CA ALA A 160 32.05 2.36 7.72
C ALA A 160 31.44 3.59 8.41
N LEU A 161 31.34 4.72 7.71
CA LEU A 161 30.77 5.96 8.25
C LEU A 161 29.31 5.79 8.64
N ALA A 162 28.51 5.07 7.84
CA ALA A 162 27.16 4.72 8.21
C ALA A 162 27.15 3.90 9.51
N GLY A 163 28.00 2.87 9.65
CA GLY A 163 28.10 2.09 10.89
C GLY A 163 28.46 2.93 12.12
N ILE A 164 29.39 3.88 11.99
CA ILE A 164 29.77 4.79 13.08
C ILE A 164 28.59 5.68 13.49
N LEU A 165 27.91 6.28 12.50
CA LEU A 165 26.76 7.14 12.73
C LEU A 165 25.58 6.39 13.33
N GLU A 166 25.33 5.16 12.90
CA GLU A 166 24.29 4.30 13.48
C GLU A 166 24.60 3.92 14.93
N ASN A 167 25.86 3.63 15.26
CA ASN A 167 26.28 3.34 16.63
C ASN A 167 26.17 4.58 17.53
N ALA A 168 26.45 5.77 17.00
CA ALA A 168 26.36 7.03 17.74
C ALA A 168 24.92 7.52 17.92
N ALA A 169 24.06 7.38 16.90
CA ALA A 169 22.70 7.92 16.88
C ALA A 169 21.61 6.88 17.18
N GLY A 170 21.92 5.58 17.18
CA GLY A 170 20.96 4.49 17.40
C GLY A 170 19.93 4.29 16.27
N LEU A 171 20.08 4.97 15.14
CA LEU A 171 19.14 4.99 14.01
C LEU A 171 19.85 4.52 12.74
N GLN A 172 19.15 3.81 11.84
CA GLN A 172 19.71 3.36 10.56
C GLN A 172 20.01 4.53 9.63
N VAL A 173 21.21 4.53 9.04
CA VAL A 173 21.68 5.62 8.18
C VAL A 173 21.62 5.18 6.73
N GLN A 174 20.99 6.02 5.89
CA GLN A 174 20.93 5.78 4.45
C GLN A 174 22.16 6.38 3.79
N TYR A 175 22.74 5.62 2.86
CA TYR A 175 23.87 6.07 2.06
C TYR A 175 23.79 5.50 0.64
N THR A 176 24.44 6.19 -0.28
CA THR A 176 24.66 5.77 -1.68
C THR A 176 26.02 6.28 -2.11
N PHE A 177 26.71 5.56 -2.99
CA PHE A 177 28.05 5.91 -3.43
C PHE A 177 28.24 5.69 -4.93
N ASP A 178 29.18 6.44 -5.50
CA ASP A 178 29.71 6.27 -6.84
C ASP A 178 31.23 6.45 -6.84
N ASP A 179 31.82 6.57 -8.03
CA ASP A 179 33.27 6.70 -8.16
C ASP A 179 33.81 8.01 -7.57
N ASP A 180 33.05 9.09 -7.71
CA ASP A 180 33.48 10.45 -7.42
C ASP A 180 33.08 10.92 -6.01
N ALA A 181 32.06 10.31 -5.41
CA ALA A 181 31.51 10.73 -4.13
C ALA A 181 30.68 9.63 -3.43
N PHE A 182 30.30 9.91 -2.18
CA PHE A 182 29.23 9.20 -1.50
C PHE A 182 28.38 10.17 -0.69
N ILE A 183 27.09 9.86 -0.57
CA ILE A 183 26.10 10.69 0.11
C ILE A 183 25.51 9.92 1.28
N ILE A 184 25.28 10.63 2.39
CA ILE A 184 24.73 10.13 3.63
C ILE A 184 23.56 11.02 4.03
N ARG A 185 22.43 10.40 4.39
CA ARG A 185 21.28 11.11 4.98
C ARG A 185 21.49 11.27 6.49
N LEU A 186 21.40 12.50 6.97
CA LEU A 186 21.47 12.84 8.39
C LEU A 186 20.05 12.92 8.96
N LEU A 187 19.81 12.33 10.13
CA LEU A 187 18.49 12.28 10.76
C LEU A 187 18.27 13.43 11.76
N ASP A 188 19.32 14.16 12.13
CA ASP A 188 19.23 15.33 12.99
C ASP A 188 20.38 16.31 12.69
N ALA A 189 20.06 17.59 12.48
CA ALA A 189 20.97 18.57 11.88
C ALA A 189 21.94 19.25 12.89
N GLU A 190 21.86 18.93 14.19
CA GLU A 190 22.53 19.73 15.22
C GLU A 190 23.96 19.28 15.60
N ASN A 191 24.52 18.22 15.00
CA ASN A 191 25.79 17.63 15.44
C ASN A 191 26.95 17.64 14.41
N ASN A 192 27.22 18.79 13.77
CA ASN A 192 28.41 18.97 12.92
C ASN A 192 29.74 18.61 13.63
N LYS A 193 29.84 18.82 14.95
CA LYS A 193 31.05 18.48 15.72
C LYS A 193 31.32 16.97 15.84
N VAL A 194 30.29 16.15 15.75
CA VAL A 194 30.40 14.69 15.80
C VAL A 194 30.92 14.18 14.45
N LEU A 195 30.46 14.76 13.35
CA LEU A 195 30.89 14.42 11.98
C LEU A 195 32.38 14.73 11.74
N ASP A 196 32.88 15.87 12.21
CA ASP A 196 34.30 16.25 12.04
C ASP A 196 35.26 15.31 12.77
N ASN A 197 34.87 14.78 13.93
CA ASN A 197 35.66 13.81 14.69
C ASN A 197 35.57 12.41 14.07
N ILE A 198 34.41 12.05 13.50
CA ILE A 198 34.19 10.77 12.82
C ILE A 198 34.97 10.69 11.50
N LEU A 199 35.07 11.79 10.75
CA LEU A 199 35.87 11.87 9.53
C LEU A 199 37.39 11.82 9.76
N LYS A 200 37.83 12.04 11.01
CA LYS A 200 39.24 11.99 11.47
C LYS A 200 39.57 10.75 12.31
N SER A 201 38.71 9.74 12.28
CA SER A 201 38.88 8.52 13.09
C SER A 201 39.93 7.58 12.48
N ALA A 202 40.76 6.99 13.34
CA ALA A 202 41.89 6.14 12.95
C ALA A 202 41.46 4.83 12.25
N ALA A 203 42.28 4.37 11.30
CA ALA A 203 42.01 3.17 10.49
C ALA A 203 41.74 1.88 11.31
N GLU A 204 42.35 1.73 12.49
CA GLU A 204 42.18 0.56 13.36
C GLU A 204 40.77 0.47 13.99
N GLN A 205 40.15 1.60 14.31
CA GLN A 205 38.80 1.62 14.91
C GLN A 205 37.70 1.38 13.87
N ILE A 206 37.98 1.72 12.61
CA ILE A 206 37.03 1.60 11.49
C ILE A 206 36.85 0.13 11.07
N GLU A 207 37.88 -0.70 11.20
CA GLU A 207 37.86 -2.10 10.75
C GLU A 207 36.78 -2.93 11.44
N ASP A 208 36.72 -2.90 12.78
CA ASP A 208 35.72 -3.65 13.54
C ASP A 208 34.28 -3.20 13.23
N ILE A 209 34.07 -1.89 13.09
CA ILE A 209 32.76 -1.32 12.77
C ILE A 209 32.37 -1.70 11.35
N LEU A 210 33.31 -1.62 10.41
CA LEU A 210 33.12 -2.03 9.03
C LEU A 210 32.75 -3.51 8.94
N LEU A 211 33.48 -4.41 9.60
CA LEU A 211 33.21 -5.85 9.57
C LEU A 211 31.82 -6.19 10.12
N ASN A 212 31.44 -5.56 11.24
CA ASN A 212 30.13 -5.71 11.86
C ASN A 212 29.01 -5.13 10.99
N LYS A 213 29.26 -4.03 10.27
CA LYS A 213 28.27 -3.41 9.40
C LYS A 213 28.14 -4.13 8.06
N LEU A 214 29.25 -4.65 7.54
CA LEU A 214 29.33 -5.29 6.23
C LEU A 214 28.50 -6.57 6.20
N ILE A 215 28.47 -7.38 7.26
CA ILE A 215 27.64 -8.59 7.32
C ILE A 215 26.13 -8.30 7.22
N ASP A 216 25.70 -7.12 7.66
CA ASP A 216 24.33 -6.63 7.57
C ASP A 216 24.03 -5.90 6.24
N SER A 217 25.03 -5.77 5.36
CA SER A 217 24.87 -5.08 4.09
C SER A 217 24.20 -5.97 3.02
N PRO A 218 23.41 -5.38 2.10
CA PRO A 218 22.84 -6.13 0.97
C PRO A 218 23.89 -6.79 0.09
N ILE A 219 25.03 -6.12 -0.12
CA ILE A 219 26.14 -6.64 -0.94
C ILE A 219 26.71 -7.93 -0.33
N PHE A 220 26.78 -8.02 0.99
CA PHE A 220 27.20 -9.24 1.68
C PHE A 220 26.25 -10.41 1.46
N ALA A 221 24.94 -10.20 1.56
CA ALA A 221 23.97 -11.26 1.27
C ALA A 221 24.09 -11.79 -0.17
N VAL A 222 24.37 -10.90 -1.13
CA VAL A 222 24.58 -11.26 -2.53
C VAL A 222 25.84 -12.10 -2.72
N HIS A 223 26.99 -11.65 -2.21
CA HIS A 223 28.26 -12.38 -2.35
C HIS A 223 28.29 -13.65 -1.50
N PHE A 224 27.66 -13.67 -0.33
CA PHE A 224 27.47 -14.89 0.46
C PHE A 224 26.71 -15.95 -0.33
N ARG A 225 25.64 -15.57 -1.02
CA ARG A 225 24.91 -16.49 -1.91
C ARG A 225 25.78 -17.02 -3.04
N TYR A 226 26.61 -16.17 -3.65
CA TYR A 226 27.55 -16.60 -4.69
C TYR A 226 28.56 -17.59 -4.15
N ASN A 227 29.20 -17.31 -3.01
CA ASN A 227 30.16 -18.20 -2.37
C ASN A 227 29.54 -19.51 -1.91
N ALA A 228 28.37 -19.48 -1.25
CA ALA A 228 27.66 -20.68 -0.84
C ALA A 228 27.28 -21.57 -2.03
N ALA A 229 26.91 -20.96 -3.16
CA ALA A 229 26.58 -21.70 -4.37
C ALA A 229 27.81 -22.26 -5.11
N ARG A 230 28.90 -21.47 -5.18
CA ARG A 230 30.20 -21.90 -5.73
C ARG A 230 30.80 -23.05 -4.94
N ALA A 231 30.71 -22.98 -3.60
CA ALA A 231 31.15 -24.02 -2.68
C ALA A 231 30.21 -25.23 -2.59
N LEU A 232 29.11 -25.24 -3.35
CA LEU A 232 28.10 -26.31 -3.36
C LEU A 232 27.43 -26.57 -1.99
N MET A 233 27.43 -25.58 -1.10
CA MET A 233 26.86 -25.66 0.26
C MET A 233 25.33 -25.53 0.28
N LEU A 234 24.73 -25.06 -0.81
CA LEU A 234 23.28 -24.96 -0.93
C LEU A 234 22.70 -26.33 -1.32
N PRO A 235 21.78 -26.92 -0.52
CA PRO A 235 21.22 -28.24 -0.80
C PRO A 235 20.53 -28.24 -2.16
N ARG A 236 20.61 -29.36 -2.90
CA ARG A 236 20.02 -29.51 -4.24
C ARG A 236 18.97 -30.61 -4.22
N SER A 237 17.79 -30.35 -4.80
CA SER A 237 16.72 -31.36 -4.90
C SER A 237 16.96 -32.38 -6.01
N GLN A 238 17.79 -32.07 -7.02
CA GLN A 238 18.13 -32.98 -8.13
C GLN A 238 19.63 -32.83 -8.53
N PRO A 239 20.41 -33.93 -8.67
CA PRO A 239 21.87 -33.88 -8.83
C PRO A 239 22.46 -33.24 -10.10
N ARG A 240 21.66 -32.72 -11.04
CA ARG A 240 22.15 -32.15 -12.32
C ARG A 240 21.43 -30.89 -12.79
N LYS A 241 20.58 -30.30 -11.95
CA LYS A 241 19.84 -29.08 -12.29
C LYS A 241 20.34 -27.90 -11.48
N ARG A 242 20.45 -26.74 -12.12
CA ARG A 242 20.71 -25.47 -11.43
C ARG A 242 19.53 -25.14 -10.50
N ILE A 243 19.83 -24.62 -9.32
CA ILE A 243 18.81 -24.15 -8.37
C ILE A 243 18.25 -22.84 -8.93
N PRO A 244 16.91 -22.68 -9.06
CA PRO A 244 16.32 -21.40 -9.44
C PRO A 244 16.76 -20.27 -8.50
N LEU A 245 17.05 -19.07 -9.03
CA LEU A 245 17.64 -17.95 -8.27
C LEU A 245 16.86 -17.59 -6.99
N TRP A 246 15.53 -17.55 -7.04
CA TRP A 246 14.71 -17.24 -5.84
C TRP A 246 14.92 -18.27 -4.71
N LEU A 247 15.04 -19.55 -5.07
CA LEU A 247 15.25 -20.63 -4.11
C LEU A 247 16.69 -20.63 -3.61
N GLN A 248 17.64 -20.22 -4.47
CA GLN A 248 19.02 -19.98 -4.09
C GLN A 248 19.13 -18.80 -3.10
N ARG A 249 18.34 -17.73 -3.28
CA ARG A 249 18.26 -16.60 -2.33
C ARG A 249 17.70 -17.03 -0.99
N LEU A 250 16.56 -17.72 -0.98
CA LEU A 250 15.93 -18.22 0.23
C LEU A 250 16.90 -19.12 1.02
N ARG A 251 17.47 -20.14 0.36
CA ARG A 251 18.40 -21.08 1.01
C ARG A 251 19.70 -20.42 1.47
N ALA A 252 20.22 -19.44 0.73
CA ALA A 252 21.41 -18.71 1.15
C ALA A 252 21.11 -17.79 2.34
N ALA A 253 19.92 -17.19 2.41
CA ALA A 253 19.49 -16.42 3.57
C ALA A 253 19.31 -17.30 4.81
N ASP A 254 18.65 -18.46 4.66
CA ASP A 254 18.50 -19.45 5.74
C ASP A 254 19.88 -19.93 6.25
N LEU A 255 20.81 -20.21 5.34
CA LEU A 255 22.17 -20.61 5.67
C LEU A 255 22.92 -19.49 6.40
N LEU A 256 22.85 -18.25 5.90
CA LEU A 256 23.50 -17.10 6.52
C LEU A 256 22.99 -16.89 7.94
N GLN A 257 21.67 -16.97 8.16
CA GLN A 257 21.05 -16.83 9.47
C GLN A 257 21.53 -17.91 10.45
N ALA A 258 21.70 -19.15 9.98
CA ALA A 258 22.16 -20.27 10.80
C ALA A 258 23.64 -20.16 11.18
N VAL A 259 24.49 -19.65 10.28
CA VAL A 259 25.96 -19.65 10.45
C VAL A 259 26.54 -18.31 10.90
N ARG A 260 25.73 -17.24 10.96
CA ARG A 260 26.15 -15.87 11.32
C ARG A 260 26.93 -15.79 12.63
N ASN A 261 26.57 -16.59 13.63
CA ASN A 261 27.20 -16.57 14.95
C ASN A 261 28.33 -17.60 15.10
N ILE A 262 28.66 -18.35 14.04
CA ILE A 262 29.72 -19.34 14.07
C ILE A 262 31.04 -18.65 13.70
N PRO A 263 31.99 -18.51 14.64
CA PRO A 263 33.27 -17.89 14.34
C PRO A 263 34.01 -18.70 13.26
N ASN A 264 34.60 -17.99 12.28
CA ASN A 264 35.40 -18.57 11.20
C ASN A 264 34.66 -19.54 10.26
N PHE A 265 33.34 -19.39 10.06
CA PHE A 265 32.65 -20.18 9.03
C PHE A 265 33.26 -19.89 7.64
N PRO A 266 33.74 -20.90 6.88
CA PRO A 266 34.54 -20.67 5.68
C PRO A 266 33.88 -19.81 4.61
N ILE A 267 32.56 -19.91 4.44
CA ILE A 267 31.83 -19.10 3.45
C ILE A 267 31.71 -17.64 3.92
N ILE A 268 31.55 -17.40 5.23
CA ILE A 268 31.56 -16.03 5.79
C ILE A 268 32.94 -15.42 5.61
N ALA A 269 34.00 -16.15 5.96
CA ALA A 269 35.38 -15.69 5.81
C ALA A 269 35.73 -15.38 4.35
N GLU A 270 35.33 -16.25 3.41
CA GLU A 270 35.53 -16.00 1.98
C GLU A 270 34.72 -14.81 1.48
N THR A 271 33.48 -14.62 1.96
CA THR A 271 32.69 -13.43 1.62
C THR A 271 33.32 -12.14 2.12
N TYR A 272 33.88 -12.12 3.34
CA TYR A 272 34.66 -10.98 3.81
C TYR A 272 35.89 -10.73 2.93
N ARG A 273 36.66 -11.77 2.61
CA ARG A 273 37.86 -11.65 1.75
C ARG A 273 37.49 -11.12 0.35
N GLU A 274 36.48 -11.69 -0.29
CA GLU A 274 36.01 -11.26 -1.60
C GLU A 274 35.53 -9.81 -1.56
N LEU A 275 34.76 -9.41 -0.56
CA LEU A 275 34.27 -8.04 -0.47
C LEU A 275 35.39 -7.03 -0.20
N LEU A 276 36.30 -7.31 0.73
CA LEU A 276 37.33 -6.36 1.13
C LEU A 276 38.45 -6.19 0.09
N TYR A 277 38.75 -7.24 -0.68
CA TYR A 277 39.91 -7.26 -1.58
C TYR A 277 39.56 -7.38 -3.07
N ASP A 278 38.47 -8.05 -3.44
CA ASP A 278 38.12 -8.27 -4.86
C ASP A 278 37.05 -7.27 -5.33
N HIS A 279 36.02 -7.03 -4.52
CA HIS A 279 34.94 -6.09 -4.85
C HIS A 279 35.32 -4.66 -4.47
N PHE A 280 35.69 -4.45 -3.21
CA PHE A 280 36.21 -3.19 -2.70
C PHE A 280 37.74 -3.21 -2.59
N ASP A 281 38.33 -2.12 -2.07
CA ASP A 281 39.77 -1.96 -1.89
C ASP A 281 40.09 -1.46 -0.48
N TRP A 282 40.08 -2.38 0.48
CA TRP A 282 40.42 -2.10 1.87
C TRP A 282 41.84 -1.50 2.04
N PRO A 283 42.90 -2.04 1.40
CA PRO A 283 44.23 -1.43 1.49
C PRO A 283 44.28 0.02 0.99
N ALA A 284 43.55 0.38 -0.06
CA ALA A 284 43.49 1.75 -0.53
C ALA A 284 42.71 2.67 0.45
N LEU A 285 41.62 2.19 1.04
CA LEU A 285 40.91 2.96 2.07
C LEU A 285 41.82 3.24 3.28
N GLN A 286 42.58 2.25 3.74
CA GLN A 286 43.54 2.45 4.83
C GLN A 286 44.56 3.54 4.51
N LYS A 287 45.08 3.58 3.26
CA LYS A 287 45.98 4.64 2.81
C LYS A 287 45.32 6.01 2.82
N VAL A 288 44.08 6.11 2.33
CA VAL A 288 43.33 7.38 2.31
C VAL A 288 43.11 7.90 3.74
N LEU A 289 42.67 7.04 4.66
CA LEU A 289 42.47 7.41 6.06
C LEU A 289 43.78 7.84 6.74
N GLN A 290 44.87 7.11 6.51
CA GLN A 290 46.21 7.51 7.00
C GLN A 290 46.67 8.85 6.42
N SER A 291 46.40 9.12 5.14
CA SER A 291 46.72 10.41 4.51
C SER A 291 45.86 11.55 5.04
N ILE A 292 44.61 11.30 5.45
CA ILE A 292 43.77 12.28 6.16
C ILE A 292 44.37 12.56 7.56
N ASP A 293 44.73 11.52 8.30
CA ASP A 293 45.33 11.65 9.64
C ASP A 293 46.68 12.40 9.60
N ASN A 294 47.51 12.13 8.59
CA ASN A 294 48.79 12.80 8.36
C ASN A 294 48.65 14.23 7.80
N HIS A 295 47.42 14.68 7.52
CA HIS A 295 47.11 15.98 6.90
C HIS A 295 47.66 16.15 5.46
N ASP A 296 47.95 15.04 4.77
CA ASP A 296 48.28 15.03 3.33
C ASP A 296 47.03 15.26 2.47
N ILE A 297 45.87 14.81 2.96
CA ILE A 297 44.56 15.07 2.36
C ILE A 297 43.75 15.95 3.31
N ILE A 298 43.28 17.08 2.80
CA ILE A 298 42.51 18.06 3.57
C ILE A 298 41.01 17.85 3.31
N ILE A 299 40.19 17.89 4.37
CA ILE A 299 38.73 17.88 4.25
C ILE A 299 38.23 19.31 4.40
N LYS A 300 37.48 19.81 3.42
CA LYS A 300 36.85 21.12 3.44
C LYS A 300 35.33 20.98 3.48
N HIS A 301 34.72 21.57 4.51
CA HIS A 301 33.27 21.62 4.64
C HIS A 301 32.71 22.83 3.91
N ILE A 302 31.62 22.61 3.19
CA ILE A 302 30.85 23.67 2.51
C ILE A 302 29.36 23.48 2.81
N HIS A 303 28.63 24.58 2.92
CA HIS A 303 27.18 24.57 3.10
C HIS A 303 26.54 25.22 1.88
N THR A 304 25.72 24.46 1.16
CA THR A 304 25.05 24.91 -0.06
C THR A 304 23.53 24.83 0.13
N SER A 305 22.81 25.78 -0.47
CA SER A 305 21.33 25.79 -0.44
C SER A 305 20.71 24.83 -1.45
N GLN A 306 21.48 24.42 -2.45
CA GLN A 306 21.12 23.47 -3.50
C GLN A 306 22.33 22.59 -3.80
N PRO A 307 22.12 21.32 -4.21
CA PRO A 307 23.22 20.42 -4.54
C PRO A 307 24.08 20.99 -5.67
N SER A 308 25.40 20.92 -5.51
CA SER A 308 26.33 21.35 -6.57
C SER A 308 26.20 20.50 -7.84
N PRO A 309 26.73 20.97 -8.99
CA PRO A 309 26.69 20.23 -10.26
C PRO A 309 27.23 18.79 -10.16
N THR A 310 28.32 18.60 -9.43
CA THR A 310 28.92 17.27 -9.16
C THR A 310 28.06 16.40 -8.23
N SER A 311 27.35 17.02 -7.29
CA SER A 311 26.49 16.35 -6.31
C SER A 311 25.12 15.95 -6.86
N SER A 312 24.63 16.67 -7.87
CA SER A 312 23.29 16.48 -8.43
C SER A 312 23.08 15.07 -8.99
N GLY A 313 24.07 14.50 -9.69
CA GLY A 313 23.98 13.15 -10.28
C GLY A 313 23.83 12.05 -9.22
N LEU A 314 24.60 12.13 -8.14
CA LEU A 314 24.55 11.15 -7.05
C LEU A 314 23.26 11.29 -6.23
N LEU A 315 22.72 12.50 -6.05
CA LEU A 315 21.42 12.72 -5.42
C LEU A 315 20.29 12.07 -6.24
N PHE A 316 20.27 12.24 -7.56
CA PHE A 316 19.31 11.57 -8.44
C PHE A 316 19.40 10.04 -8.33
N ARG A 317 20.62 9.51 -8.20
CA ARG A 317 20.85 8.08 -8.00
C ARG A 317 20.30 7.60 -6.65
N MET A 318 20.57 8.31 -5.55
CA MET A 318 20.01 7.98 -4.22
C MET A 318 18.47 7.99 -4.24
N ILE A 319 17.85 8.96 -4.92
CA ILE A 319 16.40 9.03 -5.10
C ILE A 319 15.90 7.83 -5.93
N ALA A 320 16.59 7.49 -7.02
CA ALA A 320 16.24 6.36 -7.88
C ALA A 320 16.38 5.01 -7.13
N ASP A 321 17.48 4.78 -6.42
CA ASP A 321 17.71 3.58 -5.62
C ASP A 321 16.59 3.43 -4.57
N ASN A 322 16.19 4.52 -3.92
CA ASN A 322 15.04 4.52 -2.99
C ASN A 322 13.67 4.31 -3.66
N MET A 323 13.53 4.64 -4.95
CA MET A 323 12.28 4.46 -5.71
C MET A 323 12.15 3.06 -6.32
N TYR A 324 13.26 2.38 -6.60
CA TYR A 324 13.32 1.11 -7.33
C TYR A 324 13.79 -0.10 -6.51
N GLU A 325 14.51 0.07 -5.38
CA GLU A 325 14.77 -1.01 -4.42
C GLU A 325 13.52 -1.24 -3.54
N TYR A 326 12.55 -2.00 -4.05
CA TYR A 326 11.52 -2.60 -3.19
C TYR A 326 12.21 -3.57 -2.20
N ASP A 327 11.96 -3.38 -0.91
CA ASP A 327 12.47 -4.21 0.19
C ASP A 327 14.00 -4.22 0.42
N ARG A 328 14.63 -3.04 0.57
CA ARG A 328 15.47 -2.94 1.79
C ARG A 328 14.53 -3.18 2.94
N SER A 329 14.87 -4.09 3.85
CA SER A 329 14.17 -4.21 5.12
C SER A 329 14.31 -2.88 5.84
N ARG A 330 13.37 -1.97 5.56
CA ARG A 330 13.14 -0.77 6.34
C ARG A 330 13.02 -1.27 7.78
N LYS A 331 13.99 -0.98 8.65
CA LYS A 331 13.55 -0.55 9.98
C LYS A 331 12.93 0.81 9.71
N SER A 332 11.60 0.77 9.64
CA SER A 332 10.69 1.84 9.21
C SER A 332 11.14 3.25 9.61
N ALA A 333 11.59 4.05 8.64
CA ALA A 333 11.64 5.51 8.68
C ALA A 333 11.54 5.98 7.21
N GLU A 334 10.56 6.74 6.73
CA GLU A 334 9.35 7.35 7.28
C GLU A 334 8.18 7.04 6.32
N GLY A 335 6.95 7.12 6.83
CA GLY A 335 5.72 6.78 6.10
C GLY A 335 5.25 5.34 6.29
N GLY A 336 6.05 4.48 6.91
CA GLY A 336 5.57 3.29 7.60
C GLY A 336 5.37 3.68 9.04
N ILE A 337 4.12 3.81 9.49
CA ILE A 337 3.80 4.25 10.84
C ILE A 337 4.68 3.51 11.85
N ASN A 338 5.44 4.25 12.66
CA ASN A 338 6.38 3.68 13.62
C ASN A 338 5.56 2.80 14.57
N PHE A 339 5.73 1.47 14.48
CA PHE A 339 4.85 0.53 15.19
C PHE A 339 4.87 0.78 16.70
N THR A 340 6.00 1.28 17.21
CA THR A 340 6.17 1.70 18.60
C THR A 340 5.37 2.95 18.94
N GLU A 341 5.29 3.94 18.04
CA GLU A 341 4.47 5.16 18.25
C GLU A 341 2.97 4.87 18.13
N LEU A 342 2.55 4.02 17.20
CA LEU A 342 1.15 3.57 17.13
C LEU A 342 0.73 2.84 18.39
N LEU A 343 1.58 1.91 18.83
CA LEU A 343 1.33 1.16 20.05
C LEU A 343 1.31 2.08 21.26
N ALA A 344 2.27 3.01 21.38
CA ALA A 344 2.28 4.01 22.43
C ALA A 344 0.98 4.84 22.41
N GLY A 345 0.57 5.34 21.24
CA GLY A 345 -0.67 6.10 21.08
C GLY A 345 -1.97 5.28 21.30
N ILE A 346 -1.91 3.95 21.23
CA ILE A 346 -3.03 3.06 21.59
C ILE A 346 -3.03 2.78 23.10
N ILE A 347 -1.85 2.55 23.67
CA ILE A 347 -1.62 2.30 25.10
C ILE A 347 -1.97 3.52 25.94
N SER A 348 -1.73 4.74 25.42
CA SER A 348 -2.09 6.00 26.09
C SER A 348 -3.58 6.37 25.99
N ARG A 349 -4.43 5.54 25.37
CA ARG A 349 -5.89 5.79 25.31
C ARG A 349 -6.54 5.40 26.62
N GLU A 350 -7.64 6.08 26.97
CA GLU A 350 -8.49 5.69 28.11
C GLU A 350 -9.02 4.26 27.97
N HIS A 351 -9.23 3.78 26.74
CA HIS A 351 -9.73 2.45 26.44
C HIS A 351 -8.78 1.75 25.45
N VAL A 352 -7.97 0.84 25.99
CA VAL A 352 -7.09 -0.04 25.20
C VAL A 352 -7.92 -1.19 24.60
N PRO A 353 -7.72 -1.56 23.32
CA PRO A 353 -8.43 -2.69 22.74
C PRO A 353 -8.12 -4.02 23.44
N GLN A 354 -9.18 -4.77 23.79
CA GLN A 354 -9.11 -6.07 24.46
C GLN A 354 -8.77 -7.20 23.48
N ILE A 355 -7.51 -7.26 23.03
CA ILE A 355 -7.06 -8.26 22.04
C ILE A 355 -6.37 -9.46 22.69
N VAL A 356 -5.72 -9.26 23.84
CA VAL A 356 -4.89 -10.28 24.49
C VAL A 356 -5.77 -11.33 25.18
N THR A 357 -5.59 -12.60 24.85
CA THR A 357 -6.32 -13.71 25.49
C THR A 357 -5.69 -14.10 26.82
N ALA A 358 -6.49 -14.65 27.74
CA ALA A 358 -5.99 -15.15 29.03
C ALA A 358 -4.93 -16.27 28.85
N GLU A 359 -5.09 -17.13 27.84
CA GLU A 359 -4.13 -18.18 27.50
C GLU A 359 -2.76 -17.61 27.10
N LEU A 360 -2.75 -16.59 26.24
CA LEU A 360 -1.53 -15.92 25.80
C LEU A 360 -0.84 -15.23 26.99
N ASN A 361 -1.61 -14.57 27.85
CA ASN A 361 -1.10 -13.96 29.08
C ASN A 361 -0.45 -15.00 30.01
N ALA A 362 -1.08 -16.16 30.19
CA ALA A 362 -0.55 -17.24 31.02
C ALA A 362 0.77 -17.80 30.45
N LEU A 363 0.85 -18.04 29.14
CA LEU A 363 2.07 -18.50 28.48
C LEU A 363 3.21 -17.49 28.58
N PHE A 364 2.92 -16.21 28.40
CA PHE A 364 3.90 -15.13 28.53
C PHE A 364 4.39 -15.01 29.98
N THR A 365 3.47 -15.04 30.95
CA THR A 365 3.81 -14.99 32.38
C THR A 365 4.67 -16.19 32.78
N ALA A 366 4.35 -17.39 32.29
CA ALA A 366 5.17 -18.58 32.53
C ALA A 366 6.60 -18.43 31.99
N ARG A 367 6.78 -17.80 30.81
CA ARG A 367 8.12 -17.51 30.27
C ARG A 367 8.89 -16.50 31.11
N GLN A 368 8.25 -15.39 31.49
CA GLN A 368 8.89 -14.36 32.35
C GLN A 368 9.26 -14.90 33.73
N GLN A 369 8.50 -15.87 34.23
CA GLN A 369 8.75 -16.55 35.50
C GLN A 369 9.71 -17.75 35.38
N TYR A 370 10.34 -18.00 34.23
CA TYR A 370 11.24 -19.16 34.02
C TYR A 370 10.57 -20.53 34.27
N LEU A 371 9.25 -20.62 34.06
CA LEU A 371 8.45 -21.85 34.20
C LEU A 371 8.26 -22.61 32.89
N SER A 372 8.67 -22.02 31.76
CA SER A 372 8.53 -22.63 30.45
C SER A 372 9.68 -23.61 30.19
N PRO A 373 9.44 -24.73 29.48
CA PRO A 373 10.50 -25.67 29.09
C PRO A 373 11.67 -24.97 28.37
N ASP A 374 11.36 -23.97 27.55
CA ASP A 374 12.34 -23.24 26.74
C ASP A 374 13.20 -22.26 27.55
N THR A 375 12.78 -21.92 28.78
CA THR A 375 13.44 -20.96 29.68
C THR A 375 14.11 -21.62 30.88
N HIS A 376 14.33 -22.94 30.84
CA HIS A 376 15.06 -23.64 31.89
C HIS A 376 16.53 -23.17 31.96
N ILE A 377 16.98 -22.93 33.18
CA ILE A 377 18.32 -22.46 33.49
C ILE A 377 19.35 -23.56 33.21
N ARG A 378 20.43 -23.18 32.54
CA ARG A 378 21.49 -24.10 32.10
C ARG A 378 22.73 -23.97 32.97
N ASP A 379 23.09 -22.72 33.29
CA ASP A 379 24.35 -22.36 33.94
C ASP A 379 24.15 -21.53 35.22
N ILE A 380 25.22 -21.41 36.02
CA ILE A 380 25.19 -20.69 37.30
C ILE A 380 24.95 -19.19 37.15
N GLU A 381 25.43 -18.58 36.06
CA GLU A 381 25.21 -17.16 35.79
C GLU A 381 23.76 -16.87 35.41
N GLU A 382 23.12 -17.74 34.63
CA GLU A 382 21.69 -17.66 34.32
C GLU A 382 20.83 -17.83 35.60
N PHE A 383 21.27 -18.69 36.52
CA PHE A 383 20.63 -18.85 37.83
C PHE A 383 20.72 -17.58 38.69
N PHE A 384 21.91 -16.96 38.73
CA PHE A 384 22.12 -15.69 39.44
C PHE A 384 21.25 -14.57 38.84
N GLU A 385 21.20 -14.45 37.51
CA GLU A 385 20.37 -13.47 36.82
C GLU A 385 18.87 -13.68 37.10
N MET A 386 18.40 -14.93 37.15
CA MET A 386 17.02 -15.25 37.53
C MET A 386 16.69 -14.75 38.95
N ILE A 387 17.53 -15.05 39.94
CA ILE A 387 17.32 -14.59 41.33
C ILE A 387 17.36 -13.06 41.39
N ALA A 388 18.28 -12.42 40.66
CA ALA A 388 18.37 -10.96 40.58
C ALA A 388 17.07 -10.34 40.02
N ARG A 389 16.50 -10.95 38.98
CA ARG A 389 15.28 -10.47 38.32
C ARG A 389 14.02 -10.73 39.13
N LEU A 390 13.80 -11.95 39.63
CA LEU A 390 12.55 -12.32 40.31
C LEU A 390 12.53 -11.84 41.77
N GLY A 391 13.64 -12.01 42.51
CA GLY A 391 13.71 -11.68 43.94
C GLY A 391 12.76 -12.50 44.82
N PRO A 392 12.91 -12.33 46.15
CA PRO A 392 13.17 -13.42 47.09
C PRO A 392 12.39 -14.70 46.75
N LEU A 393 13.11 -15.72 46.28
CA LEU A 393 12.53 -16.99 45.88
C LEU A 393 12.66 -18.03 47.00
N ASN A 394 11.57 -18.76 47.24
CA ASN A 394 11.58 -19.88 48.18
C ASN A 394 12.31 -21.11 47.60
N PRO A 395 12.82 -22.03 48.44
CA PRO A 395 13.43 -23.28 47.97
C PRO A 395 12.53 -24.08 47.02
N ASP A 396 11.23 -24.16 47.30
CA ASP A 396 10.27 -24.89 46.45
C ASP A 396 10.09 -24.22 45.07
N GLU A 397 10.10 -22.88 45.04
CA GLU A 397 10.00 -22.08 43.82
C GLU A 397 11.25 -22.20 42.95
N ILE A 398 12.42 -22.36 43.58
CA ILE A 398 13.68 -22.62 42.89
C ILE A 398 13.67 -24.03 42.28
N ILE A 399 13.19 -25.04 43.02
CA ILE A 399 13.07 -26.41 42.53
C ILE A 399 12.13 -26.47 41.31
N LEU A 400 11.02 -25.74 41.34
CA LEU A 400 10.08 -25.68 40.23
C LEU A 400 10.72 -25.17 38.92
N ARG A 401 11.76 -24.33 39.01
CA ARG A 401 12.44 -23.67 37.87
C ARG A 401 13.75 -24.36 37.44
N THR A 402 14.40 -25.08 38.35
CA THR A 402 15.75 -25.65 38.16
C THR A 402 15.83 -27.17 38.35
N GLY A 403 14.76 -27.79 38.84
CA GLY A 403 14.70 -29.21 39.17
C GLY A 403 15.75 -29.63 40.21
N ASP A 404 16.33 -30.81 40.01
CA ASP A 404 17.28 -31.44 40.96
C ASP A 404 18.61 -30.68 41.13
N LYS A 405 18.91 -29.70 40.26
CA LYS A 405 20.15 -28.91 40.32
C LYS A 405 20.08 -27.73 41.32
N ALA A 406 18.88 -27.39 41.79
CA ALA A 406 18.61 -26.27 42.70
C ALA A 406 19.62 -26.16 43.84
N GLN A 407 19.80 -27.24 44.58
CA GLN A 407 20.56 -27.23 45.83
C GLN A 407 22.07 -27.04 45.61
N LYS A 408 22.61 -27.51 44.48
CA LYS A 408 24.02 -27.32 44.12
C LYS A 408 24.30 -25.85 43.78
N LEU A 409 23.46 -25.25 42.93
CA LEU A 409 23.61 -23.87 42.47
C LEU A 409 23.48 -22.85 43.61
N VAL A 410 22.52 -23.05 44.53
CA VAL A 410 22.36 -22.21 45.72
C VAL A 410 23.58 -22.28 46.64
N THR A 411 24.12 -23.48 46.88
CA THR A 411 25.29 -23.67 47.75
C THR A 411 26.52 -22.97 47.17
N GLU A 412 26.70 -23.06 45.85
CA GLU A 412 27.83 -22.45 45.13
C GLU A 412 27.76 -20.91 45.15
N LEU A 413 26.61 -20.32 44.83
CA LEU A 413 26.43 -18.85 44.88
C LEU A 413 26.51 -18.29 46.31
N LYS A 414 26.05 -19.04 47.31
CA LYS A 414 26.21 -18.69 48.73
C LYS A 414 27.67 -18.66 49.13
N SER A 415 28.47 -19.64 48.68
CA SER A 415 29.92 -19.68 48.97
C SER A 415 30.69 -18.50 48.36
N GLN A 416 30.19 -17.93 47.27
CA GLN A 416 30.73 -16.75 46.59
C GLN A 416 30.20 -15.42 47.17
N ASN A 417 29.36 -15.44 48.21
CA ASN A 417 28.69 -14.26 48.79
C ASN A 417 27.83 -13.44 47.80
N ARG A 418 27.35 -14.07 46.72
CA ARG A 418 26.53 -13.42 45.69
C ARG A 418 25.04 -13.36 46.05
N ILE A 419 24.58 -14.30 46.88
CA ILE A 419 23.20 -14.36 47.36
C ILE A 419 23.15 -14.45 48.89
N ILE A 420 22.09 -13.90 49.46
CA ILE A 420 21.78 -13.94 50.90
C ILE A 420 20.38 -14.54 51.13
N GLU A 421 20.20 -15.13 52.30
CA GLU A 421 18.91 -15.64 52.75
C GLU A 421 18.23 -14.55 53.58
N MET A 422 17.05 -14.11 53.14
CA MET A 422 16.20 -13.20 53.91
C MET A 422 15.16 -13.98 54.69
N HIS A 423 14.81 -13.50 55.89
CA HIS A 423 13.82 -14.13 56.76
C HIS A 423 12.58 -13.24 57.02
N GLN A 424 12.65 -11.93 56.77
CA GLN A 424 11.52 -10.99 56.86
C GLN A 424 11.70 -9.84 55.85
N PRO A 425 10.61 -9.26 55.28
CA PRO A 425 9.20 -9.66 55.43
C PRO A 425 8.84 -10.90 54.60
N VAL A 426 9.70 -11.33 53.68
CA VAL A 426 9.53 -12.53 52.84
C VAL A 426 10.74 -13.44 53.04
N SER A 427 10.51 -14.72 53.32
CA SER A 427 11.58 -15.72 53.37
C SER A 427 12.03 -16.05 51.95
N GLY A 428 13.33 -16.02 51.66
CA GLY A 428 13.81 -16.42 50.33
C GLY A 428 15.24 -15.99 50.01
N TRP A 429 15.76 -16.51 48.91
CA TRP A 429 17.10 -16.16 48.41
C TRP A 429 17.03 -14.89 47.55
N LEU A 430 17.88 -13.92 47.88
CA LEU A 430 18.01 -12.63 47.19
C LEU A 430 19.48 -12.38 46.84
N VAL A 431 19.74 -11.60 45.79
CA VAL A 431 21.08 -11.07 45.52
C VAL A 431 21.50 -10.07 46.60
N THR A 432 22.75 -10.19 47.06
CA THR A 432 23.31 -9.39 48.18
C THR A 432 23.12 -7.88 47.99
N GLU A 433 23.28 -7.38 46.76
CA GLU A 433 23.14 -5.96 46.37
C GLU A 433 21.72 -5.41 46.52
N GLN A 434 20.69 -6.27 46.47
CA GLN A 434 19.30 -5.85 46.53
C GLN A 434 18.75 -5.81 47.96
N SER A 435 19.54 -6.28 48.94
CA SER A 435 19.11 -6.45 50.35
C SER A 435 18.61 -5.15 50.99
N GLU A 436 19.19 -4.00 50.65
CA GLU A 436 18.80 -2.69 51.18
C GLU A 436 17.37 -2.27 50.82
N TYR A 437 16.90 -2.61 49.61
CA TYR A 437 15.56 -2.25 49.14
C TYR A 437 14.45 -3.06 49.80
N TYR A 438 14.74 -4.31 50.19
CA TYR A 438 13.78 -5.20 50.87
C TYR A 438 13.80 -5.06 52.40
N ASN A 439 14.86 -4.48 52.98
CA ASN A 439 15.00 -4.23 54.41
C ASN A 439 14.26 -2.97 54.90
N ILE A 440 13.77 -2.13 53.99
CA ILE A 440 12.92 -0.97 54.29
C ILE A 440 11.50 -1.26 53.78
N PRO A 441 10.76 -2.19 54.42
CA PRO A 441 9.40 -2.43 54.01
C PRO A 441 8.60 -1.16 54.31
N PHE A 442 7.79 -0.71 53.36
CA PHE A 442 6.86 0.42 53.52
C PHE A 442 7.43 1.85 53.43
N SER A 443 8.63 2.07 52.88
CA SER A 443 8.95 3.39 52.32
C SER A 443 8.34 3.52 50.92
N ASP A 444 7.97 4.74 50.53
CA ASP A 444 7.43 5.04 49.18
C ASP A 444 8.37 4.53 48.07
N SER A 445 9.69 4.61 48.29
CA SER A 445 10.72 4.13 47.36
C SER A 445 10.83 2.61 47.31
N GLY A 446 10.68 1.91 48.44
CA GLY A 446 10.72 0.45 48.51
C GLY A 446 9.49 -0.17 47.84
N LEU A 447 8.29 0.38 48.10
CA LEU A 447 7.06 -0.10 47.47
C LEU A 447 7.08 0.11 45.94
N GLN A 448 7.58 1.26 45.46
CA GLN A 448 7.75 1.51 44.03
C GLN A 448 8.75 0.53 43.37
N PHE A 449 9.86 0.20 44.06
CA PHE A 449 10.81 -0.82 43.60
C PHE A 449 10.16 -2.22 43.52
N HIS A 450 9.36 -2.60 44.53
CA HIS A 450 8.69 -3.90 44.54
C HIS A 450 7.64 -4.01 43.42
N LEU A 451 6.82 -2.96 43.23
CA LEU A 451 5.77 -2.93 42.21
C LEU A 451 6.37 -2.97 40.79
N SER A 452 7.40 -2.17 40.53
CA SER A 452 8.09 -2.20 39.22
C SER A 452 8.68 -3.58 38.93
N LYS A 453 9.32 -4.21 39.92
CA LYS A 453 9.88 -5.56 39.76
C LYS A 453 8.81 -6.63 39.54
N ILE A 454 7.67 -6.56 40.23
CA ILE A 454 6.55 -7.49 40.00
C ILE A 454 6.00 -7.32 38.58
N LEU A 455 5.74 -6.09 38.14
CA LEU A 455 5.14 -5.81 36.83
C LEU A 455 6.10 -6.12 35.66
N GLN A 456 7.40 -5.90 35.82
CA GLN A 456 8.42 -6.21 34.82
C GLN A 456 8.59 -7.73 34.61
N ASN A 457 8.33 -8.55 35.62
CA ASN A 457 8.52 -10.00 35.55
C ASN A 457 7.21 -10.81 35.46
N ASN A 458 6.06 -10.16 35.27
CA ASN A 458 4.77 -10.82 35.06
C ASN A 458 4.09 -10.25 33.81
N GLY A 459 3.05 -10.95 33.34
CA GLY A 459 2.15 -10.41 32.33
C GLY A 459 1.13 -9.44 32.92
N ILE A 460 -0.09 -9.50 32.39
CA ILE A 460 -1.24 -8.74 32.86
C ILE A 460 -1.72 -9.33 34.19
N LEU A 461 -1.80 -8.49 35.23
CA LEU A 461 -2.23 -8.85 36.59
C LEU A 461 -3.37 -7.97 37.07
N ASP A 462 -4.25 -8.50 37.92
CA ASP A 462 -5.22 -7.69 38.65
C ASP A 462 -4.66 -7.15 39.98
N ILE A 463 -5.42 -6.28 40.64
CA ILE A 463 -4.96 -5.65 41.89
C ILE A 463 -4.83 -6.66 43.04
N GLU A 464 -5.63 -7.73 43.05
CA GLU A 464 -5.59 -8.77 44.08
C GLU A 464 -4.33 -9.63 43.93
N GLU A 465 -3.99 -9.99 42.70
CA GLU A 465 -2.76 -10.72 42.36
C GLU A 465 -1.50 -9.90 42.68
N ILE A 466 -1.51 -8.59 42.41
CA ILE A 466 -0.39 -7.70 42.76
C ILE A 466 -0.27 -7.56 44.28
N SER A 467 -1.39 -7.38 44.98
CA SER A 467 -1.43 -7.29 46.44
C SER A 467 -0.88 -8.55 47.11
N ALA A 468 -1.27 -9.74 46.62
CA ALA A 468 -0.76 -11.01 47.10
C ALA A 468 0.75 -11.18 46.88
N LYS A 469 1.29 -10.74 45.74
CA LYS A 469 2.73 -10.80 45.42
C LYS A 469 3.56 -9.74 46.14
N CYS A 470 2.98 -8.59 46.45
CA CYS A 470 3.64 -7.47 47.13
C CYS A 470 3.48 -7.52 48.67
N PHE A 471 2.66 -8.45 49.18
CA PHE A 471 2.35 -8.61 50.61
C PHE A 471 1.86 -7.30 51.27
N SER A 472 1.06 -6.52 50.55
CA SER A 472 0.57 -5.20 50.98
C SER A 472 -0.91 -5.02 50.59
N ASP A 473 -1.66 -4.26 51.37
CA ASP A 473 -3.10 -4.04 51.11
C ASP A 473 -3.35 -3.31 49.78
N PRO A 474 -4.42 -3.65 49.03
CA PRO A 474 -4.75 -3.00 47.76
C PRO A 474 -4.88 -1.47 47.86
N SER A 475 -5.41 -0.97 48.98
CA SER A 475 -5.61 0.45 49.24
C SER A 475 -4.30 1.25 49.33
N LEU A 476 -3.20 0.60 49.75
CA LEU A 476 -1.88 1.23 49.83
C LEU A 476 -1.16 1.21 48.47
N ILE A 477 -1.39 0.17 47.66
CA ILE A 477 -0.74 -0.02 46.35
C ILE A 477 -1.39 0.86 45.27
N GLN A 478 -2.71 1.05 45.33
CA GLN A 478 -3.48 1.69 44.26
C GLN A 478 -3.02 3.11 43.90
N PRO A 479 -2.70 4.02 44.86
CA PRO A 479 -2.18 5.34 44.53
C PRO A 479 -0.84 5.29 43.76
N PHE A 480 0.02 4.31 44.05
CA PHE A 480 1.29 4.14 43.35
C PHE A 480 1.09 3.61 41.93
N LEU A 481 0.20 2.63 41.75
CA LEU A 481 -0.15 2.13 40.42
C LEU A 481 -0.80 3.22 39.55
N ASP A 482 -1.66 4.06 40.14
CA ASP A 482 -2.29 5.17 39.43
C ASP A 482 -1.25 6.24 39.06
N LYS A 483 -0.27 6.51 39.94
CA LYS A 483 0.87 7.38 39.64
C LYS A 483 1.72 6.81 38.49
N MET A 484 2.11 5.54 38.56
CA MET A 484 2.89 4.87 37.50
C MET A 484 2.14 4.81 36.16
N ALA A 485 0.80 4.69 36.20
CA ALA A 485 -0.03 4.78 35.00
C ALA A 485 -0.06 6.20 34.42
N SER A 486 -0.09 7.24 35.27
CA SER A 486 0.00 8.64 34.85
C SER A 486 1.37 8.99 34.24
N GLU A 487 2.43 8.37 34.74
CA GLU A 487 3.82 8.49 34.24
C GLU A 487 4.06 7.63 32.99
N GLN A 488 3.07 6.82 32.57
CA GLN A 488 3.12 5.90 31.43
C GLN A 488 4.14 4.75 31.54
N ASP A 489 4.51 4.35 32.76
CA ASP A 489 5.31 3.15 33.00
C ASP A 489 4.44 1.88 33.00
N VAL A 490 3.17 2.02 33.41
CA VAL A 490 2.21 0.93 33.55
C VAL A 490 0.97 1.21 32.71
N VAL A 491 0.47 0.18 32.04
CA VAL A 491 -0.81 0.21 31.32
C VAL A 491 -1.91 -0.22 32.28
N LYS A 492 -2.90 0.65 32.49
CA LYS A 492 -4.09 0.40 33.30
C LYS A 492 -5.32 0.33 32.41
N GLY A 493 -6.15 -0.70 32.55
CA GLY A 493 -7.44 -0.76 31.86
C GLY A 493 -8.01 -2.17 31.76
N ARG A 494 -8.99 -2.35 30.87
CA ARG A 494 -9.51 -3.68 30.53
C ARG A 494 -8.61 -4.27 29.45
N LEU A 495 -7.63 -5.07 29.86
CA LEU A 495 -6.53 -5.51 28.98
C LEU A 495 -6.75 -6.90 28.37
N LEU A 496 -7.51 -7.77 29.04
CA LEU A 496 -7.82 -9.12 28.58
C LEU A 496 -9.12 -9.14 27.76
N LYS A 497 -9.15 -10.03 26.77
CA LYS A 497 -10.31 -10.29 25.92
C LYS A 497 -11.45 -10.91 26.72
N ASP A 498 -12.66 -10.36 26.54
CA ASP A 498 -13.90 -10.84 27.15
C ASP A 498 -13.90 -10.78 28.70
N ASP A 499 -13.05 -9.93 29.29
CA ASP A 499 -12.98 -9.68 30.74
C ASP A 499 -13.15 -8.17 31.04
N GLU A 500 -14.02 -7.86 31.99
CA GLU A 500 -14.39 -6.49 32.37
C GLU A 500 -13.60 -5.95 33.57
N ARG A 501 -12.74 -6.78 34.20
CA ARG A 501 -11.89 -6.37 35.31
C ARG A 501 -10.82 -5.36 34.88
N ILE A 502 -10.36 -4.54 35.83
CA ILE A 502 -9.27 -3.60 35.64
C ILE A 502 -7.96 -4.32 35.93
N TYR A 503 -7.07 -4.28 34.96
CA TYR A 503 -5.76 -4.91 35.00
C TYR A 503 -4.64 -3.89 34.88
N TYR A 504 -3.46 -4.31 35.32
CA TYR A 504 -2.21 -3.57 35.28
C TYR A 504 -1.12 -4.42 34.63
N CYS A 505 -0.30 -3.81 33.79
CA CYS A 505 0.83 -4.47 33.15
C CYS A 505 1.94 -3.45 32.88
N ASP A 506 3.21 -3.86 33.01
CA ASP A 506 4.34 -3.06 32.52
C ASP A 506 4.16 -2.72 31.03
N ARG A 507 4.52 -1.49 30.64
CA ARG A 507 4.33 -0.98 29.26
C ARG A 507 5.06 -1.80 28.21
N TYR A 508 6.28 -2.26 28.49
CA TYR A 508 7.06 -3.06 27.54
C TYR A 508 6.49 -4.48 27.43
N ASN A 509 6.12 -5.08 28.56
CA ASN A 509 5.47 -6.40 28.59
C ASN A 509 4.13 -6.40 27.86
N PHE A 510 3.30 -5.37 28.10
CA PHE A 510 2.02 -5.23 27.41
C PHE A 510 2.23 -5.03 25.91
N SER A 511 3.21 -4.21 25.50
CA SER A 511 3.56 -4.03 24.09
C SER A 511 3.97 -5.35 23.42
N HIS A 512 4.72 -6.21 24.12
CA HIS A 512 5.09 -7.54 23.62
C HIS A 512 3.87 -8.46 23.50
N LEU A 513 3.07 -8.58 24.55
CA LEU A 513 1.82 -9.35 24.59
C LEU A 513 0.87 -8.95 23.45
N TYR A 514 0.69 -7.65 23.27
CA TYR A 514 -0.21 -7.09 22.25
C TYR A 514 0.26 -7.41 20.83
N ARG A 515 1.57 -7.30 20.56
CA ARG A 515 2.17 -7.70 19.28
C ARG A 515 1.97 -9.18 19.00
N GLN A 516 2.15 -10.03 20.01
CA GLN A 516 1.95 -11.47 19.89
C GLN A 516 0.47 -11.78 19.62
N ALA A 517 -0.46 -11.13 20.31
CA ALA A 517 -1.90 -11.31 20.11
C ALA A 517 -2.35 -10.92 18.69
N ILE A 518 -1.81 -9.82 18.14
CA ILE A 518 -2.04 -9.44 16.73
C ILE A 518 -1.45 -10.47 15.77
N SER A 519 -0.26 -10.99 16.07
CA SER A 519 0.38 -12.02 15.26
C SER A 519 -0.46 -13.31 15.20
N GLU A 520 -0.98 -13.75 16.34
CA GLU A 520 -1.89 -14.90 16.42
C GLU A 520 -3.17 -14.65 15.61
N ARG A 521 -3.76 -13.45 15.72
CA ARG A 521 -4.94 -13.06 14.92
C ARG A 521 -4.72 -13.11 13.40
N ARG A 522 -3.47 -12.95 12.92
CA ARG A 522 -3.14 -13.11 11.48
C ARG A 522 -3.14 -14.56 11.01
N ASN A 523 -2.92 -15.50 11.92
CA ASN A 523 -2.80 -16.92 11.61
C ASN A 523 -4.16 -17.65 11.61
N ILE A 524 -5.25 -16.99 12.00
CA ILE A 524 -6.56 -17.62 12.25
C ILE A 524 -7.26 -18.12 10.97
N SER A 525 -6.92 -17.63 9.78
CA SER A 525 -7.74 -17.89 8.59
C SER A 525 -7.13 -18.84 7.57
N GLN A 526 -7.84 -19.92 7.25
CA GLN A 526 -7.62 -20.68 6.03
C GLN A 526 -8.28 -19.96 4.86
N ALA A 527 -7.51 -19.63 3.82
CA ALA A 527 -8.04 -18.97 2.64
C ALA A 527 -9.16 -19.78 1.98
N LEU A 528 -10.29 -19.13 1.70
CA LEU A 528 -11.45 -19.72 1.05
C LEU A 528 -11.38 -19.59 -0.47
N SER A 529 -12.04 -20.50 -1.17
CA SER A 529 -12.09 -20.48 -2.64
C SER A 529 -12.86 -19.27 -3.16
N ARG A 530 -12.51 -18.83 -4.38
CA ARG A 530 -13.20 -17.74 -5.08
C ARG A 530 -14.72 -17.89 -5.13
N GLU A 531 -15.24 -19.08 -5.35
CA GLU A 531 -16.70 -19.34 -5.42
C GLU A 531 -17.43 -18.96 -4.12
N VAL A 532 -16.82 -19.23 -2.97
CA VAL A 532 -17.38 -18.87 -1.65
C VAL A 532 -17.36 -17.36 -1.46
N PHE A 533 -16.28 -16.71 -1.89
CA PHE A 533 -16.19 -15.25 -1.87
C PHE A 533 -17.24 -14.59 -2.79
N GLU A 534 -17.50 -15.16 -3.97
CA GLU A 534 -18.54 -14.65 -4.88
C GLU A 534 -19.94 -14.77 -4.25
N ASN A 535 -20.25 -15.85 -3.51
CA ASN A 535 -21.50 -15.92 -2.74
C ASN A 535 -21.55 -14.86 -1.63
N PHE A 536 -20.44 -14.71 -0.91
CA PHE A 536 -20.31 -13.71 0.14
C PHE A 536 -20.55 -12.31 -0.39
N ILE A 537 -19.85 -11.87 -1.45
CA ILE A 537 -19.95 -10.50 -1.95
C ILE A 537 -21.36 -10.18 -2.44
N MET A 538 -22.08 -11.16 -2.99
CA MET A 538 -23.47 -10.98 -3.42
C MET A 538 -24.41 -10.74 -2.24
N SER A 539 -24.26 -11.52 -1.17
CA SER A 539 -24.99 -11.31 0.08
C SER A 539 -24.58 -9.98 0.74
N TRP A 540 -23.27 -9.68 0.72
CA TRP A 540 -22.68 -8.46 1.24
C TRP A 540 -23.10 -7.23 0.43
N HIS A 541 -23.61 -7.34 -0.79
CA HIS A 541 -24.15 -6.23 -1.56
C HIS A 541 -25.69 -6.23 -1.60
N PHE A 542 -26.35 -6.91 -0.67
CA PHE A 542 -27.82 -6.98 -0.55
C PHE A 542 -28.54 -7.60 -1.76
N LEU A 543 -27.87 -8.44 -2.55
CA LEU A 543 -28.50 -9.08 -3.71
C LEU A 543 -29.23 -10.37 -3.31
N SER A 544 -28.70 -11.11 -2.34
CA SER A 544 -29.38 -12.30 -1.76
C SER A 544 -30.45 -11.90 -0.75
N GLU A 545 -30.14 -10.94 0.11
CA GLU A 545 -31.02 -10.41 1.15
C GLU A 545 -31.15 -8.90 0.93
N PRO A 546 -32.28 -8.41 0.38
CA PRO A 546 -32.47 -6.99 0.12
C PRO A 546 -32.36 -6.14 1.38
N ALA A 547 -31.83 -4.93 1.24
CA ALA A 547 -31.76 -3.98 2.34
C ALA A 547 -33.15 -3.44 2.69
N HIS A 548 -33.40 -3.28 3.98
CA HIS A 548 -34.62 -2.68 4.53
C HIS A 548 -34.50 -1.15 4.67
N SER A 549 -33.29 -0.61 4.60
CA SER A 549 -33.00 0.82 4.77
C SER A 549 -32.13 1.34 3.64
N ILE A 550 -32.50 2.49 3.08
CA ILE A 550 -31.73 3.19 2.05
C ILE A 550 -30.36 3.65 2.55
N HIS A 551 -30.25 3.96 3.86
CA HIS A 551 -29.01 4.42 4.48
C HIS A 551 -27.89 3.39 4.35
N ASN A 552 -28.21 2.10 4.54
CA ASN A 552 -27.23 1.02 4.40
C ASN A 552 -26.66 0.93 2.98
N ILE A 553 -27.48 1.24 1.96
CA ILE A 553 -27.05 1.27 0.57
C ILE A 553 -26.22 2.52 0.31
N ILE A 554 -26.67 3.70 0.75
CA ILE A 554 -25.90 4.94 0.62
C ILE A 554 -24.53 4.77 1.28
N ASP A 555 -24.46 4.21 2.48
CA ASP A 555 -23.20 3.98 3.20
C ASP A 555 -22.24 3.04 2.46
N ARG A 556 -22.79 2.04 1.76
CA ARG A 556 -22.01 1.06 1.00
C ARG A 556 -21.48 1.60 -0.33
N TYR A 557 -22.25 2.47 -0.98
CA TYR A 557 -21.95 2.96 -2.33
C TYR A 557 -21.46 4.42 -2.37
N GLN A 558 -21.45 5.13 -1.25
CA GLN A 558 -20.93 6.50 -1.21
C GLN A 558 -19.49 6.58 -1.76
N GLY A 559 -19.19 7.63 -2.52
CA GLY A 559 -17.89 7.80 -3.16
C GLY A 559 -17.67 6.96 -4.43
N CYS A 560 -18.52 5.96 -4.71
CA CYS A 560 -18.42 5.15 -5.94
C CYS A 560 -18.77 5.99 -7.17
N GLN A 561 -17.94 5.90 -8.21
CA GLN A 561 -18.21 6.54 -9.49
C GLN A 561 -18.94 5.56 -10.41
N LEU A 562 -20.19 5.88 -10.77
CA LEU A 562 -21.08 5.05 -11.57
C LEU A 562 -21.54 5.80 -12.82
N PRO A 563 -22.00 5.14 -13.90
CA PRO A 563 -22.65 5.84 -15.00
C PRO A 563 -23.89 6.62 -14.51
N ALA A 564 -24.14 7.80 -15.08
CA ALA A 564 -25.29 8.61 -14.69
C ALA A 564 -26.62 7.84 -14.83
N GLY A 565 -27.40 7.78 -13.75
CA GLY A 565 -28.67 7.07 -13.65
C GLY A 565 -28.52 5.61 -13.24
N PHE A 566 -27.30 5.07 -13.21
CA PHE A 566 -27.06 3.66 -12.92
C PHE A 566 -27.41 3.31 -11.47
N PHE A 567 -27.17 4.22 -10.53
CA PHE A 567 -27.46 3.94 -9.13
C PHE A 567 -28.95 3.70 -8.90
N SER A 568 -29.81 4.60 -9.35
CA SER A 568 -31.26 4.42 -9.19
C SER A 568 -31.78 3.25 -10.02
N ARG A 569 -31.34 3.13 -11.27
CA ARG A 569 -31.86 2.14 -12.22
C ARG A 569 -31.40 0.71 -11.96
N ASN A 570 -30.16 0.51 -11.52
CA ASN A 570 -29.56 -0.82 -11.37
C ASN A 570 -29.23 -1.16 -9.91
N ILE A 571 -28.70 -0.23 -9.13
CA ILE A 571 -28.31 -0.53 -7.74
C ILE A 571 -29.53 -0.60 -6.83
N LEU A 572 -30.34 0.47 -6.77
CA LEU A 572 -31.52 0.53 -5.89
C LEU A 572 -32.55 -0.55 -6.24
N SER A 573 -32.91 -0.67 -7.53
CA SER A 573 -33.94 -1.60 -8.00
C SER A 573 -33.64 -3.08 -7.71
N SER A 574 -32.36 -3.46 -7.63
CA SER A 574 -31.95 -4.86 -7.40
C SER A 574 -31.69 -5.21 -5.94
N ARG A 575 -31.56 -4.21 -5.06
CA ARG A 575 -31.04 -4.38 -3.68
C ARG A 575 -31.99 -3.90 -2.59
N ILE A 576 -33.17 -3.41 -2.98
CA ILE A 576 -34.19 -2.90 -2.08
C ILE A 576 -35.47 -3.72 -2.26
N SER A 577 -36.07 -4.12 -1.14
CA SER A 577 -37.40 -4.71 -1.12
C SER A 577 -38.43 -3.66 -0.72
N GLY A 578 -39.34 -3.28 -1.64
CA GLY A 578 -40.48 -2.42 -1.33
C GLY A 578 -40.72 -1.30 -2.36
N ILE A 579 -42.00 -0.95 -2.56
CA ILE A 579 -42.46 -0.05 -3.64
C ILE A 579 -42.07 1.43 -3.37
N ASN A 580 -41.90 1.84 -2.11
CA ASN A 580 -41.76 3.26 -1.73
C ASN A 580 -40.32 3.70 -1.38
N LEU A 581 -39.34 2.79 -1.43
CA LEU A 581 -37.98 3.10 -0.96
C LEU A 581 -37.12 3.82 -2.02
N THR A 582 -37.53 3.79 -3.29
CA THR A 582 -36.95 4.66 -4.32
C THR A 582 -37.37 6.11 -4.09
N ASP A 583 -38.62 6.34 -3.71
CA ASP A 583 -39.12 7.66 -3.33
C ASP A 583 -38.42 8.16 -2.06
N ALA A 584 -38.09 7.26 -1.12
CA ALA A 584 -37.29 7.61 0.05
C ALA A 584 -35.87 8.09 -0.31
N PHE A 585 -35.26 7.58 -1.39
CA PHE A 585 -33.98 8.11 -1.89
C PHE A 585 -34.14 9.51 -2.46
N PHE A 586 -35.19 9.75 -3.26
CA PHE A 586 -35.47 11.09 -3.79
C PHE A 586 -35.79 12.08 -2.66
N ASP A 587 -36.55 11.67 -1.65
CA ASP A 587 -36.82 12.46 -0.44
C ASP A 587 -35.52 12.76 0.33
N ALA A 588 -34.60 11.81 0.45
CA ALA A 588 -33.29 12.04 1.06
C ALA A 588 -32.43 13.05 0.27
N CYS A 589 -32.54 13.08 -1.06
CA CYS A 589 -31.93 14.12 -1.89
C CYS A 589 -32.58 15.49 -1.64
N THR A 590 -33.91 15.56 -1.62
CA THR A 590 -34.66 16.82 -1.40
C THR A 590 -34.44 17.39 0.00
N LYS A 591 -34.33 16.53 1.02
CA LYS A 591 -33.92 16.91 2.39
C LYS A 591 -32.45 17.33 2.48
N GLY A 592 -31.65 17.02 1.48
CA GLY A 592 -30.22 17.32 1.43
C GLY A 592 -29.39 16.43 2.34
N GLU A 593 -29.83 15.20 2.65
CA GLU A 593 -29.02 14.20 3.35
C GLU A 593 -27.96 13.60 2.40
N VAL A 594 -28.34 13.47 1.13
CA VAL A 594 -27.52 12.92 0.05
C VAL A 594 -27.34 13.95 -1.04
N ILE A 595 -26.11 14.09 -1.52
CA ILE A 595 -25.76 14.92 -2.67
C ILE A 595 -25.25 14.03 -3.79
N LEU A 596 -25.64 14.39 -5.02
CA LEU A 596 -25.08 13.83 -6.23
C LEU A 596 -24.04 14.79 -6.82
N SER A 597 -22.87 14.26 -7.09
CA SER A 597 -21.84 14.92 -7.90
C SER A 597 -21.82 14.25 -9.26
N ILE A 598 -21.96 15.04 -10.32
CA ILE A 598 -21.91 14.56 -11.69
C ILE A 598 -20.65 15.11 -12.34
N GLU A 599 -20.00 14.27 -13.14
CA GLU A 599 -18.79 14.65 -13.84
C GLU A 599 -18.76 13.99 -15.20
N LYS A 600 -18.32 14.75 -16.19
CA LYS A 600 -18.00 14.24 -17.52
C LYS A 600 -16.50 14.40 -17.77
N PRO A 601 -15.72 13.32 -17.69
CA PRO A 601 -14.29 13.36 -18.00
C PRO A 601 -14.07 13.84 -19.44
N GLN A 602 -13.08 14.71 -19.69
CA GLN A 602 -12.83 15.33 -21.00
C GLN A 602 -12.68 14.32 -22.15
N ASN A 603 -12.12 13.13 -21.87
CA ASN A 603 -11.91 12.05 -22.85
C ASN A 603 -12.96 10.92 -22.77
N SER A 604 -14.06 11.11 -22.05
CA SER A 604 -15.13 10.11 -21.88
C SER A 604 -16.44 10.55 -22.53
N ILE A 605 -17.05 9.61 -23.25
CA ILE A 605 -18.42 9.77 -23.77
C ILE A 605 -19.43 9.65 -22.62
N GLN A 606 -19.11 8.88 -21.58
CA GLN A 606 -19.99 8.60 -20.46
C GLN A 606 -19.88 9.69 -19.38
N THR A 607 -21.05 10.20 -18.99
CA THR A 607 -21.24 11.01 -17.78
C THR A 607 -21.29 10.08 -16.57
N LEU A 608 -20.58 10.45 -15.53
CA LEU A 608 -20.45 9.68 -14.30
C LEU A 608 -21.16 10.42 -13.15
N GLU A 609 -21.76 9.68 -12.25
CA GLU A 609 -22.38 10.15 -11.02
C GLU A 609 -21.67 9.54 -9.81
N ARG A 610 -21.59 10.31 -8.73
CA ARG A 610 -21.08 9.90 -7.43
C ARG A 610 -22.06 10.35 -6.37
N ILE A 611 -22.43 9.42 -5.49
CA ILE A 611 -23.31 9.69 -4.37
C ILE A 611 -22.49 9.93 -3.12
N ILE A 612 -22.82 10.98 -2.38
CA ILE A 612 -22.03 11.44 -1.25
C ILE A 612 -22.98 11.90 -0.16
N LYS A 613 -22.71 11.52 1.09
CA LYS A 613 -23.45 12.07 2.23
C LYS A 613 -23.08 13.53 2.44
N ARG A 614 -24.04 14.38 2.77
CA ARG A 614 -23.74 15.79 3.05
C ARG A 614 -22.69 15.95 4.14
N GLY A 615 -21.73 16.84 3.91
CA GLY A 615 -20.60 17.08 4.80
C GLY A 615 -19.44 16.08 4.69
N SER A 616 -19.58 15.02 3.87
CA SER A 616 -18.53 14.01 3.66
C SER A 616 -17.73 14.21 2.36
N ALA A 617 -18.07 15.23 1.57
CA ALA A 617 -17.48 15.38 0.24
C ALA A 617 -15.97 15.63 0.29
N ASN A 618 -15.49 16.38 1.28
CA ASN A 618 -14.04 16.59 1.49
C ASN A 618 -13.26 15.33 1.91
N TYR A 619 -13.91 14.18 2.10
CA TYR A 619 -13.22 12.90 2.25
C TYR A 619 -12.80 12.27 0.93
N PHE A 620 -13.25 12.81 -0.20
CA PHE A 620 -12.92 12.29 -1.52
C PHE A 620 -12.19 13.39 -2.30
N ASP A 621 -11.24 13.00 -3.15
CA ASP A 621 -10.68 13.91 -4.15
C ASP A 621 -11.68 14.00 -5.29
N ILE A 622 -12.81 14.68 -5.01
CA ILE A 622 -14.02 14.54 -5.82
C ILE A 622 -13.74 14.96 -7.25
N ILE A 623 -12.97 16.02 -7.48
CA ILE A 623 -13.00 16.72 -8.77
C ILE A 623 -11.57 16.99 -9.19
N ASN A 624 -11.22 16.61 -10.43
CA ASN A 624 -10.09 17.24 -11.11
C ASN A 624 -10.20 18.75 -10.91
N LYS A 625 -9.12 19.45 -10.59
CA LYS A 625 -9.08 20.88 -10.83
C LYS A 625 -9.14 21.06 -12.36
N ASN A 626 -10.34 20.98 -12.94
CA ASN A 626 -10.55 21.48 -14.27
C ASN A 626 -10.32 22.98 -14.14
N THR A 627 -9.12 23.41 -14.53
CA THR A 627 -8.79 24.78 -14.90
C THR A 627 -9.47 25.12 -16.23
N ASP A 628 -10.71 24.66 -16.41
CA ASP A 628 -11.50 25.04 -17.58
C ASP A 628 -11.90 26.48 -17.34
N THR A 629 -11.41 27.38 -18.19
CA THR A 629 -11.94 28.73 -18.30
C THR A 629 -13.39 28.60 -18.76
N PHE A 630 -14.32 28.85 -17.85
CA PHE A 630 -15.74 28.85 -18.18
C PHE A 630 -16.04 30.07 -19.07
N ASN A 631 -17.08 29.96 -19.90
CA ASN A 631 -17.51 31.11 -20.68
C ASN A 631 -18.16 32.16 -19.74
N PRO A 632 -18.26 33.44 -20.18
CA PRO A 632 -18.78 34.51 -19.33
C PRO A 632 -20.17 34.21 -18.75
N GLU A 633 -21.07 33.61 -19.54
CA GLU A 633 -22.41 33.23 -19.09
C GLU A 633 -22.41 32.22 -17.93
N ALA A 634 -21.55 31.20 -17.98
CA ALA A 634 -21.43 30.22 -16.90
C ALA A 634 -20.75 30.83 -15.66
N GLU A 635 -19.80 31.75 -15.83
CA GLU A 635 -19.21 32.49 -14.73
C GLU A 635 -20.23 33.38 -14.02
N THR A 636 -21.12 34.05 -14.75
CA THR A 636 -22.22 34.84 -14.17
C THR A 636 -23.12 33.98 -13.28
N ILE A 637 -23.49 32.78 -13.75
CA ILE A 637 -24.32 31.84 -12.96
C ILE A 637 -23.57 31.36 -11.71
N LEU A 638 -22.29 31.01 -11.85
CA LEU A 638 -21.46 30.61 -10.70
C LEU A 638 -21.34 31.74 -9.66
N GLN A 639 -21.14 32.98 -10.11
CA GLN A 639 -21.05 34.14 -9.22
C GLN A 639 -22.38 34.38 -8.49
N PHE A 640 -23.51 34.31 -9.20
CA PHE A 640 -24.83 34.42 -8.60
C PHE A 640 -25.06 33.38 -7.50
N LEU A 641 -24.71 32.10 -7.75
CA LEU A 641 -24.85 31.03 -6.75
C LEU A 641 -23.85 31.15 -5.59
N LYS A 642 -22.68 31.77 -5.79
CA LYS A 642 -21.73 32.07 -4.71
C LYS A 642 -22.28 33.12 -3.76
N GLU A 643 -22.97 34.13 -4.28
CA GLU A 643 -23.51 35.26 -3.51
C GLU A 643 -24.83 34.92 -2.83
N ASN A 644 -25.72 34.20 -3.50
CA ASN A 644 -27.10 33.97 -3.06
C ASN A 644 -27.37 32.55 -2.53
N GLY A 645 -26.43 31.61 -2.73
CA GLY A 645 -26.57 30.23 -2.27
C GLY A 645 -27.49 29.39 -3.16
N ALA A 646 -28.34 28.56 -2.54
CA ALA A 646 -29.21 27.63 -3.26
C ALA A 646 -30.45 28.36 -3.83
N SER A 647 -30.63 28.34 -5.14
CA SER A 647 -31.64 29.17 -5.84
C SER A 647 -32.47 28.37 -6.84
N PHE A 648 -33.72 28.78 -7.08
CA PHE A 648 -34.56 28.15 -8.09
C PHE A 648 -34.14 28.57 -9.51
N PHE A 649 -34.54 27.78 -10.50
CA PHE A 649 -34.23 28.07 -11.90
C PHE A 649 -34.77 29.43 -12.36
N SER A 650 -35.97 29.83 -11.91
CA SER A 650 -36.56 31.15 -12.20
C SER A 650 -35.67 32.29 -11.71
N ASP A 651 -35.19 32.18 -10.49
CA ASP A 651 -34.40 33.23 -9.84
C ASP A 651 -33.06 33.44 -10.56
N ILE A 652 -32.46 32.35 -11.05
CA ILE A 652 -31.22 32.40 -11.85
C ILE A 652 -31.47 33.08 -13.19
N VAL A 653 -32.58 32.76 -13.87
CA VAL A 653 -32.95 33.40 -15.14
C VAL A 653 -33.18 34.89 -14.95
N ASP A 654 -33.95 35.27 -13.92
CA ASP A 654 -34.31 36.66 -13.64
C ASP A 654 -33.08 37.49 -13.23
N ALA A 655 -32.17 36.92 -12.44
CA ALA A 655 -30.99 37.64 -11.95
C ALA A 655 -29.82 37.72 -12.94
N THR A 656 -29.67 36.74 -13.85
CA THR A 656 -28.56 36.74 -14.83
C THR A 656 -28.88 37.46 -16.13
N GLU A 657 -30.14 37.88 -16.33
CA GLU A 657 -30.67 38.44 -17.59
C GLU A 657 -30.46 37.52 -18.83
N LEU A 658 -30.08 36.27 -18.60
CA LEU A 658 -29.90 35.26 -19.65
C LEU A 658 -31.24 34.61 -19.99
N GLY A 659 -31.48 34.34 -21.28
CA GLY A 659 -32.66 33.57 -21.69
C GLY A 659 -32.67 32.16 -21.09
N ALA A 660 -33.85 31.62 -20.78
CA ALA A 660 -34.00 30.31 -20.14
C ALA A 660 -33.26 29.15 -20.84
N ILE A 661 -33.16 29.17 -22.16
CA ILE A 661 -32.42 28.16 -22.94
C ILE A 661 -30.91 28.27 -22.70
N ALA A 662 -30.38 29.50 -22.62
CA ALA A 662 -28.97 29.75 -22.34
C ALA A 662 -28.62 29.28 -20.92
N VAL A 663 -29.44 29.64 -19.92
CA VAL A 663 -29.29 29.17 -18.53
C VAL A 663 -29.29 27.65 -18.47
N GLN A 664 -30.26 26.98 -19.10
CA GLN A 664 -30.31 25.52 -19.13
C GLN A 664 -29.04 24.90 -19.73
N LYS A 665 -28.53 25.47 -20.83
CA LYS A 665 -27.30 25.01 -21.49
C LYS A 665 -26.09 25.18 -20.57
N GLN A 666 -25.96 26.31 -19.89
CA GLN A 666 -24.84 26.56 -18.98
C GLN A 666 -24.94 25.74 -17.69
N LEU A 667 -26.12 25.54 -17.13
CA LEU A 667 -26.32 24.61 -16.01
C LEU A 667 -25.89 23.19 -16.40
N THR A 668 -26.22 22.75 -17.62
CA THR A 668 -25.77 21.44 -18.14
C THR A 668 -24.24 21.34 -18.16
N HIS A 669 -23.57 22.40 -18.61
CA HIS A 669 -22.11 22.46 -18.67
C HIS A 669 -21.48 22.46 -17.27
N LEU A 670 -22.01 23.26 -16.35
CA LEU A 670 -21.54 23.37 -14.96
C LEU A 670 -21.78 22.08 -14.16
N VAL A 671 -22.92 21.39 -14.39
CA VAL A 671 -23.19 20.06 -13.81
C VAL A 671 -22.21 19.03 -14.36
N GLN A 672 -21.92 19.04 -15.66
CA GLN A 672 -20.93 18.14 -16.25
C GLN A 672 -19.51 18.41 -15.77
N ALA A 673 -19.21 19.64 -15.35
CA ALA A 673 -17.94 20.02 -14.71
C ALA A 673 -17.89 19.70 -13.20
N GLY A 674 -19.01 19.30 -12.59
CA GLY A 674 -19.10 18.99 -11.16
C GLY A 674 -19.11 20.21 -10.23
N GLU A 675 -19.29 21.42 -10.75
CA GLU A 675 -19.27 22.67 -9.96
C GLU A 675 -20.60 23.00 -9.29
N ILE A 676 -21.72 22.53 -9.87
CA ILE A 676 -23.07 22.70 -9.33
C ILE A 676 -23.84 21.38 -9.28
N THR A 677 -24.87 21.34 -8.46
CA THR A 677 -25.81 20.22 -8.33
C THR A 677 -27.22 20.73 -7.97
N ASN A 678 -28.19 19.83 -7.83
CA ASN A 678 -29.59 20.12 -7.55
C ASN A 678 -30.14 19.14 -6.48
N ASP A 679 -31.07 19.59 -5.64
CA ASP A 679 -31.70 18.77 -4.58
C ASP A 679 -32.79 17.82 -5.10
N ASP A 680 -33.28 18.01 -6.33
CA ASP A 680 -34.17 17.09 -7.04
C ASP A 680 -33.39 16.19 -8.02
N TYR A 681 -33.43 14.88 -7.75
CA TYR A 681 -32.77 13.87 -8.58
C TYR A 681 -33.27 13.87 -10.03
N THR A 682 -34.57 14.08 -10.24
CA THR A 682 -35.17 14.00 -11.57
C THR A 682 -34.83 15.20 -12.44
N ALA A 683 -34.78 16.40 -11.85
CA ALA A 683 -34.34 17.62 -12.51
C ALA A 683 -32.87 17.50 -12.95
N LEU A 684 -32.01 17.01 -12.05
CA LEU A 684 -30.59 16.81 -12.31
C LEU A 684 -30.34 15.84 -13.49
N HIS A 685 -31.03 14.70 -13.52
CA HIS A 685 -30.90 13.73 -14.63
C HIS A 685 -31.52 14.22 -15.94
N SER A 686 -32.58 15.03 -15.88
CA SER A 686 -33.17 15.65 -17.07
C SER A 686 -32.17 16.57 -17.78
N VAL A 687 -31.38 17.34 -17.02
CA VAL A 687 -30.32 18.21 -17.54
C VAL A 687 -29.23 17.40 -18.27
N ILE A 688 -28.83 16.24 -17.74
CA ILE A 688 -27.81 15.37 -18.36
C ILE A 688 -28.34 14.73 -19.66
N ASN A 689 -29.59 14.27 -19.63
CA ASN A 689 -30.19 13.48 -20.72
C ASN A 689 -30.77 14.33 -21.86
N GLY A 690 -30.87 15.65 -21.68
CA GLY A 690 -31.42 16.61 -22.66
C GLY A 690 -30.74 16.67 -24.04
N LYS A 691 -29.68 15.88 -24.28
CA LYS A 691 -29.08 15.67 -25.60
C LYS A 691 -29.90 14.75 -26.53
N LYS A 692 -30.91 14.02 -26.05
CA LYS A 692 -31.74 13.16 -26.93
C LYS A 692 -32.78 13.93 -27.77
N SER A 693 -32.88 15.25 -27.62
CA SER A 693 -33.86 16.08 -28.33
C SER A 693 -33.25 17.36 -28.90
N GLU A 694 -32.07 17.27 -29.51
CA GLU A 694 -31.75 18.19 -30.61
C GLU A 694 -32.59 17.74 -31.84
N PRO A 695 -33.38 18.63 -32.45
CA PRO A 695 -33.92 18.34 -33.76
C PRO A 695 -32.72 18.23 -34.70
N SER A 696 -32.53 17.05 -35.29
CA SER A 696 -31.66 16.88 -36.46
C SER A 696 -31.94 18.02 -37.44
N SER A 697 -31.00 18.94 -37.57
CA SER A 697 -30.69 19.71 -38.78
C SER A 697 -31.81 19.75 -39.82
N ALA A 698 -32.82 20.58 -39.58
CA ALA A 698 -33.86 20.92 -40.54
C ALA A 698 -34.05 22.45 -40.65
N VAL A 699 -32.96 23.23 -40.54
CA VAL A 699 -32.98 24.69 -40.70
C VAL A 699 -32.00 25.21 -41.77
N SER A 700 -31.32 24.36 -42.53
CA SER A 700 -30.46 24.80 -43.65
C SER A 700 -30.95 24.40 -45.04
N SER A 701 -32.26 24.28 -45.25
CA SER A 701 -32.82 24.14 -46.61
C SER A 701 -34.24 24.71 -46.70
N LEU A 702 -34.35 26.04 -46.58
CA LEU A 702 -35.53 26.78 -47.05
C LEU A 702 -35.42 27.02 -48.56
N SER A 703 -35.61 25.94 -49.33
CA SER A 703 -36.03 25.99 -50.74
C SER A 703 -36.55 24.61 -51.14
N GLY A 704 -37.86 24.37 -50.97
CA GLY A 704 -38.48 23.11 -51.39
C GLY A 704 -39.83 22.85 -50.73
N ILE A 705 -40.87 22.73 -51.56
CA ILE A 705 -42.29 22.74 -51.20
C ILE A 705 -42.81 21.34 -50.79
N ARG A 706 -43.79 21.33 -49.87
CA ARG A 706 -44.84 20.30 -49.58
C ARG A 706 -44.41 18.86 -49.24
N SER A 707 -44.62 18.45 -47.99
CA SER A 707 -45.57 17.36 -47.69
C SER A 707 -45.98 17.36 -46.20
N GLN A 708 -47.24 17.05 -45.96
CA GLN A 708 -47.89 17.05 -44.65
C GLN A 708 -47.45 15.84 -43.81
N ARG A 709 -46.94 16.08 -42.61
CA ARG A 709 -47.24 15.26 -41.43
C ARG A 709 -47.18 16.14 -40.19
N ARG A 710 -48.36 16.51 -39.68
CA ARG A 710 -48.48 17.21 -38.39
C ARG A 710 -47.81 16.35 -37.31
N PRO A 711 -46.88 16.88 -36.50
CA PRO A 711 -46.41 16.17 -35.33
C PRO A 711 -47.62 15.90 -34.41
N SER A 712 -47.77 14.66 -33.97
CA SER A 712 -48.84 14.26 -33.05
C SER A 712 -48.80 15.14 -31.80
N ARG A 713 -49.96 15.66 -31.37
CA ARG A 713 -50.15 16.45 -30.14
C ARG A 713 -49.47 15.81 -28.92
N GLY A 714 -49.37 14.48 -28.88
CA GLY A 714 -48.69 13.73 -27.81
C GLY A 714 -47.18 13.96 -27.71
N ASN A 715 -46.46 14.16 -28.82
CA ASN A 715 -45.01 14.38 -28.78
C ASN A 715 -44.66 15.82 -28.37
N VAL A 716 -45.50 16.80 -28.73
CA VAL A 716 -45.35 18.19 -28.29
C VAL A 716 -45.61 18.29 -26.78
N MET A 717 -46.68 17.66 -26.29
CA MET A 717 -47.02 17.65 -24.86
C MET A 717 -45.93 16.98 -24.01
N ARG A 718 -45.33 15.87 -24.50
CA ARG A 718 -44.23 15.17 -23.83
C ARG A 718 -42.96 16.02 -23.75
N SER A 719 -42.61 16.72 -24.84
CA SER A 719 -41.48 17.66 -24.86
C SER A 719 -41.69 18.90 -23.98
N PHE A 720 -42.94 19.35 -23.80
CA PHE A 720 -43.29 20.41 -22.85
C PHE A 720 -43.24 19.91 -21.40
N MET A 721 -43.75 18.71 -21.09
CA MET A 721 -43.68 18.13 -19.75
C MET A 721 -42.25 17.77 -19.31
N GLU A 722 -41.38 17.33 -20.23
CA GLU A 722 -39.96 17.11 -19.95
C GLU A 722 -39.21 18.43 -19.69
N ARG A 723 -39.62 19.52 -20.34
CA ARG A 723 -39.07 20.87 -20.10
C ARG A 723 -39.48 21.46 -18.76
N ASP A 724 -40.66 21.13 -18.26
CA ASP A 724 -41.17 21.64 -16.98
C ASP A 724 -40.43 21.02 -15.77
N LYS A 725 -40.01 19.75 -15.89
CA LYS A 725 -39.24 19.04 -14.84
C LYS A 725 -37.85 19.62 -14.58
N LEU A 726 -37.24 20.30 -15.56
CA LEU A 726 -35.93 20.95 -15.41
C LEU A 726 -35.94 22.12 -14.42
N ARG A 727 -37.13 22.63 -14.08
CA ARG A 727 -37.33 23.84 -13.26
C ARG A 727 -37.54 23.51 -11.78
N ASN A 728 -37.64 22.23 -11.43
CA ASN A 728 -37.85 21.79 -10.06
C ASN A 728 -36.52 21.72 -9.29
N GLY A 729 -36.62 21.89 -7.98
CA GLY A 729 -35.47 21.90 -7.08
C GLY A 729 -34.67 23.20 -7.11
N ARG A 730 -33.69 23.28 -6.20
CA ARG A 730 -32.76 24.39 -6.05
C ARG A 730 -31.39 23.98 -6.55
N TRP A 731 -30.79 24.85 -7.35
CA TRP A 731 -29.42 24.71 -7.84
C TRP A 731 -28.45 25.31 -6.84
N PHE A 732 -27.34 24.63 -6.56
CA PHE A 732 -26.34 25.10 -5.61
C PHE A 732 -24.94 24.56 -5.91
N LEU A 733 -23.92 25.19 -5.33
CA LEU A 733 -22.52 24.82 -5.49
C LEU A 733 -22.17 23.53 -4.74
N THR A 734 -21.61 22.55 -5.45
CA THR A 734 -21.16 21.26 -4.87
C THR A 734 -20.03 21.46 -3.86
N ARG A 735 -19.15 22.43 -4.12
CA ARG A 735 -17.96 22.74 -3.31
C ARG A 735 -18.20 23.70 -2.15
N SER A 736 -19.43 24.15 -1.93
CA SER A 736 -19.74 25.02 -0.80
C SER A 736 -19.47 24.31 0.54
N PHE A 737 -19.07 25.06 1.57
CA PHE A 737 -18.82 24.50 2.90
C PHE A 737 -20.03 23.73 3.44
N ALA A 738 -21.25 24.23 3.21
CA ALA A 738 -22.50 23.62 3.65
C ALA A 738 -22.79 22.24 3.00
N VAL A 739 -22.13 21.93 1.88
CA VAL A 739 -22.32 20.70 1.11
C VAL A 739 -21.11 19.77 1.31
N SER A 740 -19.91 20.31 1.15
CA SER A 740 -18.66 19.55 1.20
C SER A 740 -18.14 19.27 2.62
N GLY A 741 -18.57 20.04 3.60
CA GLY A 741 -18.16 19.92 5.00
C GLY A 741 -16.83 20.60 5.31
N LYS A 742 -16.27 20.32 6.49
CA LYS A 742 -14.95 20.82 6.91
C LYS A 742 -13.85 20.20 6.05
N LYS A 743 -12.80 20.96 5.69
CA LYS A 743 -11.59 20.39 5.08
C LYS A 743 -10.93 19.43 6.07
N ARG A 744 -10.48 18.27 5.58
CA ARG A 744 -9.95 17.17 6.38
C ARG A 744 -8.45 17.00 6.12
N ASN A 745 -7.72 16.62 7.16
CA ASN A 745 -6.33 16.20 6.98
C ASN A 745 -6.28 14.87 6.20
N ARG A 746 -5.18 14.61 5.49
CA ARG A 746 -4.98 13.40 4.69
C ARG A 746 -5.14 12.11 5.50
N ASP A 747 -4.76 12.12 6.77
CA ASP A 747 -4.91 10.94 7.63
C ASP A 747 -6.38 10.65 7.97
N GLU A 748 -7.16 11.69 8.28
CA GLU A 748 -8.62 11.57 8.50
C GLU A 748 -9.32 11.10 7.22
N GLN A 749 -8.87 11.60 6.07
CA GLN A 749 -9.34 11.16 4.75
C GLN A 749 -9.04 9.69 4.50
N ALA A 750 -7.80 9.26 4.73
CA ALA A 750 -7.39 7.88 4.51
C ALA A 750 -8.14 6.90 5.41
N GLU A 751 -8.34 7.26 6.69
CA GLU A 751 -9.10 6.42 7.64
C GLU A 751 -10.56 6.30 7.23
N TYR A 752 -11.22 7.40 6.85
CA TYR A 752 -12.59 7.39 6.35
C TYR A 752 -12.73 6.54 5.08
N GLN A 753 -11.84 6.76 4.09
CA GLN A 753 -11.84 5.99 2.84
C GLN A 753 -11.55 4.50 3.08
N ALA A 754 -10.66 4.15 4.02
CA ALA A 754 -10.39 2.75 4.39
C ALA A 754 -11.63 2.07 4.98
N ARG A 755 -12.33 2.74 5.92
CA ARG A 755 -13.60 2.24 6.51
C ARG A 755 -14.69 2.11 5.44
N MET A 756 -14.76 3.07 4.52
CA MET A 756 -15.68 3.05 3.38
C MET A 756 -15.46 1.81 2.50
N LEU A 757 -14.21 1.51 2.15
CA LEU A 757 -13.84 0.33 1.36
C LEU A 757 -14.14 -0.98 2.09
N LEU A 758 -13.87 -1.04 3.40
CA LEU A 758 -14.22 -2.19 4.24
C LEU A 758 -15.74 -2.40 4.30
N ASN A 759 -16.53 -1.34 4.42
CA ASN A 759 -17.99 -1.45 4.37
C ASN A 759 -18.50 -1.85 2.97
N ARG A 760 -17.82 -1.40 1.91
CA ARG A 760 -18.16 -1.75 0.53
C ARG A 760 -17.92 -3.21 0.23
N TYR A 761 -16.70 -3.68 0.41
CA TYR A 761 -16.28 -5.00 -0.05
C TYR A 761 -16.25 -6.07 1.05
N GLY A 762 -16.28 -5.66 2.33
CA GLY A 762 -16.05 -6.53 3.49
C GLY A 762 -14.58 -6.93 3.66
N ILE A 763 -13.94 -7.30 2.55
CA ILE A 763 -12.52 -7.65 2.42
C ILE A 763 -11.88 -6.66 1.46
N VAL A 764 -10.74 -6.08 1.82
CA VAL A 764 -10.01 -5.10 1.01
C VAL A 764 -8.66 -5.66 0.61
N VAL A 765 -8.39 -5.61 -0.69
CA VAL A 765 -7.11 -5.97 -1.32
C VAL A 765 -6.69 -4.88 -2.30
N LYS A 766 -5.38 -4.75 -2.53
CA LYS A 766 -4.79 -3.70 -3.39
C LYS A 766 -5.37 -3.74 -4.81
N GLU A 767 -5.62 -4.93 -5.34
CA GLU A 767 -6.14 -5.11 -6.69
C GLU A 767 -7.56 -4.57 -6.87
N TRP A 768 -8.41 -4.66 -5.84
CA TRP A 768 -9.76 -4.10 -5.87
C TRP A 768 -9.75 -2.60 -5.67
N TYR A 769 -8.92 -2.10 -4.75
CA TYR A 769 -8.72 -0.66 -4.57
C TYR A 769 -8.33 0.05 -5.88
N ARG A 770 -7.56 -0.59 -6.78
CA ARG A 770 -7.23 -0.02 -8.11
C ARG A 770 -8.45 0.23 -9.02
N HIS A 771 -9.61 -0.31 -8.70
CA HIS A 771 -10.85 -0.06 -9.44
C HIS A 771 -11.58 1.20 -8.94
N GLU A 772 -11.20 1.72 -7.78
CA GLU A 772 -11.78 2.91 -7.18
C GLU A 772 -11.12 4.17 -7.71
N THR A 773 -11.93 5.23 -7.83
CA THR A 773 -11.50 6.53 -8.35
C THR A 773 -11.89 7.64 -7.37
N GLY A 774 -11.05 8.67 -7.25
CA GLY A 774 -11.27 9.77 -6.29
C GLY A 774 -10.89 9.43 -4.84
N LEU A 775 -10.05 8.41 -4.66
CA LEU A 775 -9.46 8.04 -3.36
C LEU A 775 -7.99 8.47 -3.28
N LEU A 776 -7.48 8.65 -2.07
CA LEU A 776 -6.06 8.88 -1.80
C LEU A 776 -5.23 7.67 -2.25
N PRO A 777 -3.96 7.86 -2.64
CA PRO A 777 -3.06 6.78 -3.04
C PRO A 777 -3.03 5.60 -2.04
N TRP A 778 -2.85 4.37 -2.56
CA TRP A 778 -2.91 3.12 -1.77
C TRP A 778 -2.04 3.15 -0.50
N ILE A 779 -0.89 3.82 -0.51
CA ILE A 779 -0.02 3.91 0.65
C ILE A 779 -0.72 4.52 1.88
N HIS A 780 -1.52 5.56 1.69
CA HIS A 780 -2.27 6.21 2.76
C HIS A 780 -3.38 5.28 3.26
N ILE A 781 -4.11 4.64 2.35
CA ILE A 781 -5.17 3.68 2.69
C ILE A 781 -4.60 2.46 3.44
N PHE A 782 -3.46 1.95 2.99
CA PHE A 782 -2.77 0.83 3.59
C PHE A 782 -2.30 1.14 5.01
N ASN A 783 -1.77 2.35 5.22
CA ASN A 783 -1.40 2.83 6.55
C ASN A 783 -2.62 2.98 7.47
N ALA A 784 -3.73 3.52 6.95
CA ALA A 784 -4.98 3.57 7.69
C ALA A 784 -5.50 2.16 8.06
N LEU A 785 -5.46 1.20 7.13
CA LEU A 785 -5.83 -0.20 7.39
C LEU A 785 -4.92 -0.84 8.46
N LYS A 786 -3.61 -0.58 8.43
CA LYS A 786 -2.71 -1.02 9.51
C LYS A 786 -3.11 -0.41 10.85
N LYS A 787 -3.42 0.88 10.90
CA LYS A 787 -3.86 1.55 12.13
C LYS A 787 -5.14 0.90 12.69
N LEU A 788 -6.11 0.59 11.83
CA LEU A 788 -7.34 -0.14 12.19
C LEU A 788 -7.05 -1.57 12.69
N GLU A 789 -6.07 -2.27 12.09
CA GLU A 789 -5.60 -3.59 12.55
C GLU A 789 -5.03 -3.49 13.97
N TRP A 790 -4.17 -2.50 14.22
CA TRP A 790 -3.60 -2.26 15.55
C TRP A 790 -4.65 -1.86 16.57
N GLN A 791 -5.74 -1.20 16.16
CA GLN A 791 -6.89 -0.91 17.02
C GLN A 791 -7.76 -2.15 17.30
N GLY A 792 -7.48 -3.29 16.64
CA GLY A 792 -8.22 -4.53 16.80
C GLY A 792 -9.55 -4.59 16.06
N GLU A 793 -9.90 -3.53 15.33
CA GLU A 793 -11.18 -3.40 14.62
C GLU A 793 -11.26 -4.30 13.38
N ILE A 794 -10.12 -4.61 12.76
CA ILE A 794 -10.04 -5.45 11.57
C ILE A 794 -9.00 -6.55 11.70
N TYR A 795 -9.13 -7.57 10.86
CA TYR A 795 -8.16 -8.64 10.70
C TYR A 795 -7.31 -8.43 9.46
N ARG A 796 -6.03 -8.79 9.55
CA ARG A 796 -5.13 -8.90 8.40
C ARG A 796 -4.73 -10.35 8.20
N GLY A 797 -4.81 -10.84 6.97
CA GLY A 797 -4.49 -12.23 6.68
C GLY A 797 -4.69 -12.58 5.21
N TYR A 798 -4.76 -13.88 4.94
CA TYR A 798 -5.06 -14.42 3.61
C TYR A 798 -6.41 -15.13 3.64
N PHE A 799 -7.49 -14.40 3.30
CA PHE A 799 -8.87 -14.87 3.45
C PHE A 799 -9.43 -15.50 2.17
N VAL A 800 -8.98 -15.06 1.00
CA VAL A 800 -9.48 -15.51 -0.31
C VAL A 800 -8.34 -15.99 -1.21
N LYS A 801 -8.46 -17.22 -1.71
CA LYS A 801 -7.49 -17.85 -2.62
C LYS A 801 -7.43 -17.14 -3.99
N GLY A 802 -6.23 -17.05 -4.56
CA GLY A 802 -6.01 -16.51 -5.91
C GLY A 802 -5.92 -14.98 -6.00
N LEU A 803 -5.96 -14.29 -4.86
CA LEU A 803 -5.68 -12.86 -4.73
C LEU A 803 -4.31 -12.63 -4.06
N SER A 804 -3.85 -11.38 -3.95
CA SER A 804 -2.66 -11.04 -3.16
C SER A 804 -2.72 -11.62 -1.75
N GLY A 805 -1.53 -11.94 -1.21
CA GLY A 805 -1.39 -12.53 0.12
C GLY A 805 -1.82 -11.62 1.27
N LEU A 806 -1.85 -10.30 1.05
CA LEU A 806 -2.13 -9.31 2.09
C LEU A 806 -3.55 -8.74 1.93
N GLN A 807 -4.47 -9.21 2.78
CA GLN A 807 -5.88 -8.84 2.76
C GLN A 807 -6.31 -8.31 4.12
N PHE A 808 -7.28 -7.39 4.12
CA PHE A 808 -7.85 -6.81 5.34
C PHE A 808 -9.35 -7.06 5.37
N ALA A 809 -9.91 -7.46 6.50
CA ALA A 809 -11.32 -7.79 6.59
C ALA A 809 -11.95 -7.37 7.92
N LEU A 810 -13.22 -6.96 7.87
CA LEU A 810 -14.02 -6.77 9.07
C LEU A 810 -14.33 -8.12 9.74
N PRO A 811 -14.43 -8.19 11.08
CA PRO A 811 -14.84 -9.40 11.80
C PRO A 811 -16.18 -9.96 11.27
N GLU A 812 -17.16 -9.09 11.07
CA GLU A 812 -18.49 -9.44 10.54
C GLU A 812 -18.42 -9.98 9.09
N ALA A 813 -17.51 -9.44 8.28
CA ALA A 813 -17.30 -9.90 6.92
C ALA A 813 -16.73 -11.32 6.90
N LEU A 814 -15.81 -11.65 7.81
CA LEU A 814 -15.26 -13.00 7.93
C LEU A 814 -16.33 -14.02 8.39
N GLN A 815 -17.16 -13.65 9.37
CA GLN A 815 -18.27 -14.51 9.80
C GLN A 815 -19.24 -14.80 8.64
N LYS A 816 -19.64 -13.76 7.89
CA LYS A 816 -20.50 -13.93 6.71
C LYS A 816 -19.82 -14.72 5.59
N LEU A 817 -18.51 -14.56 5.40
CA LEU A 817 -17.74 -15.34 4.43
C LEU A 817 -17.77 -16.84 4.78
N GLU A 818 -17.65 -17.19 6.07
CA GLU A 818 -17.76 -18.58 6.53
C GLU A 818 -19.18 -19.15 6.35
N MET A 819 -20.22 -18.37 6.68
CA MET A 819 -21.62 -18.75 6.44
C MET A 819 -21.93 -18.95 4.94
N SER A 820 -21.21 -18.25 4.06
CA SER A 820 -21.40 -18.32 2.61
C SER A 820 -20.96 -19.65 1.98
N ARG A 821 -20.34 -20.56 2.77
CA ARG A 821 -20.02 -21.93 2.33
C ARG A 821 -21.27 -22.77 2.04
N SER A 822 -22.41 -22.49 2.70
CA SER A 822 -23.62 -23.31 2.62
C SER A 822 -24.75 -22.72 1.76
N ILE A 823 -24.59 -21.52 1.20
CA ILE A 823 -25.65 -20.85 0.42
C ILE A 823 -25.90 -21.64 -0.89
N LYS A 824 -27.15 -22.10 -1.07
CA LYS A 824 -27.61 -22.81 -2.27
C LYS A 824 -28.81 -22.08 -2.88
N ASN A 825 -28.86 -22.06 -4.22
CA ASN A 825 -29.94 -21.53 -5.06
C ASN A 825 -30.03 -20.00 -5.22
N PHE A 826 -28.94 -19.27 -5.01
CA PHE A 826 -28.90 -17.84 -5.30
C PHE A 826 -28.63 -17.55 -6.79
N THR A 827 -29.35 -16.59 -7.36
CA THR A 827 -29.21 -16.17 -8.77
C THR A 827 -29.18 -14.65 -8.90
N ALA A 828 -28.24 -14.12 -9.68
CA ALA A 828 -28.14 -12.69 -9.96
C ALA A 828 -27.91 -12.44 -11.46
N LEU A 829 -28.45 -11.31 -11.94
CA LEU A 829 -28.17 -10.76 -13.26
C LEU A 829 -27.65 -9.34 -13.05
N LEU A 830 -26.35 -9.14 -13.22
CA LEU A 830 -25.66 -7.90 -12.88
C LEU A 830 -24.99 -7.29 -14.10
N SER A 831 -24.99 -5.97 -14.18
CA SER A 831 -24.16 -5.28 -15.17
C SER A 831 -22.68 -5.44 -14.81
N THR A 832 -21.82 -5.54 -15.81
CA THR A 832 -20.36 -5.69 -15.61
C THR A 832 -19.67 -4.48 -14.94
N VAL A 833 -20.36 -3.33 -14.83
CA VAL A 833 -19.89 -2.16 -14.08
C VAL A 833 -20.36 -2.14 -12.62
N ASP A 834 -21.16 -3.11 -12.19
CA ASP A 834 -21.70 -3.18 -10.84
C ASP A 834 -20.56 -3.43 -9.81
N PRO A 835 -20.46 -2.62 -8.72
CA PRO A 835 -19.41 -2.79 -7.71
C PRO A 835 -19.42 -4.13 -6.97
N ALA A 836 -20.53 -4.88 -6.97
CA ALA A 836 -20.58 -6.23 -6.42
C ALA A 836 -19.76 -7.25 -7.24
N LEU A 837 -19.22 -6.84 -8.38
CA LEU A 837 -18.29 -7.60 -9.21
C LEU A 837 -16.89 -6.99 -9.10
N PRO A 838 -16.05 -7.42 -8.14
CA PRO A 838 -14.73 -6.82 -7.94
C PRO A 838 -13.65 -7.30 -8.94
N PHE A 839 -14.00 -8.19 -9.88
CA PHE A 839 -13.08 -8.80 -10.85
C PHE A 839 -13.13 -8.11 -12.22
N GLY A 840 -12.01 -8.00 -12.96
CA GLY A 840 -12.05 -7.64 -14.38
C GLY A 840 -11.07 -6.60 -14.93
N LYS A 841 -10.23 -5.97 -14.10
CA LYS A 841 -9.03 -5.23 -14.58
C LYS A 841 -7.76 -5.90 -14.08
N ALA A 842 -7.38 -5.63 -12.84
CA ALA A 842 -6.14 -6.14 -12.22
C ALA A 842 -6.25 -7.62 -11.80
N VAL A 843 -7.47 -8.11 -11.58
CA VAL A 843 -7.78 -9.52 -11.30
C VAL A 843 -8.59 -10.06 -12.47
N ASN A 844 -8.14 -11.14 -13.09
CA ASN A 844 -8.83 -11.74 -14.23
C ASN A 844 -10.18 -12.36 -13.79
N TRP A 845 -11.20 -12.23 -14.63
CA TRP A 845 -12.49 -12.87 -14.45
C TRP A 845 -12.38 -14.40 -14.40
N ASN A 846 -11.37 -15.00 -15.05
CA ASN A 846 -11.18 -16.46 -15.19
C ASN A 846 -12.45 -17.15 -15.69
N ILE A 847 -13.08 -16.57 -16.71
CA ILE A 847 -14.25 -17.15 -17.35
C ILE A 847 -13.83 -17.71 -18.69
N ALA A 848 -14.07 -19.00 -18.88
CA ALA A 848 -13.87 -19.70 -20.14
C ALA A 848 -15.20 -20.21 -20.68
N ASP A 849 -15.25 -20.47 -21.98
CA ASP A 849 -16.36 -21.16 -22.64
C ASP A 849 -16.35 -22.67 -22.33
N SER A 850 -17.35 -23.39 -22.84
CA SER A 850 -17.43 -24.86 -22.71
C SER A 850 -16.26 -25.62 -23.36
N ARG A 851 -15.50 -24.97 -24.24
CA ARG A 851 -14.32 -25.53 -24.94
C ARG A 851 -13.00 -25.17 -24.25
N GLY A 852 -13.04 -24.36 -23.19
CA GLY A 852 -11.87 -23.90 -22.44
C GLY A 852 -11.19 -22.65 -23.01
N ASN A 853 -11.80 -21.95 -23.98
CA ASN A 853 -11.29 -20.67 -24.46
C ASN A 853 -11.71 -19.53 -23.52
N ASP A 854 -10.81 -18.61 -23.23
CA ASP A 854 -11.11 -17.46 -22.38
C ASP A 854 -12.15 -16.52 -23.03
N ILE A 855 -13.19 -16.19 -22.26
CA ILE A 855 -14.20 -15.20 -22.65
C ILE A 855 -13.74 -13.83 -22.15
N ARG A 856 -13.39 -12.95 -23.09
CA ARG A 856 -13.00 -11.56 -22.76
C ARG A 856 -14.25 -10.75 -22.38
N ILE A 857 -14.36 -10.42 -21.09
CA ILE A 857 -15.44 -9.56 -20.58
C ILE A 857 -15.04 -8.09 -20.69
N ILE A 858 -15.93 -7.30 -21.29
CA ILE A 858 -15.79 -5.85 -21.37
C ILE A 858 -16.71 -5.21 -20.33
N ARG A 859 -16.14 -4.39 -19.44
CA ARG A 859 -16.91 -3.63 -18.43
C ARG A 859 -17.65 -2.45 -19.07
N ARG A 860 -18.93 -2.66 -19.38
CA ARG A 860 -19.87 -1.65 -19.91
C ARG A 860 -21.24 -1.81 -19.26
N GLU A 861 -21.94 -0.69 -19.10
CA GLU A 861 -23.28 -0.61 -18.52
C GLU A 861 -24.27 -1.61 -19.15
N ASN A 862 -24.18 -1.79 -20.48
CA ASN A 862 -25.08 -2.63 -21.26
C ASN A 862 -24.62 -4.10 -21.37
N ASN A 863 -23.56 -4.48 -20.68
CA ASN A 863 -23.05 -5.85 -20.66
C ASN A 863 -23.38 -6.48 -19.30
N TYR A 864 -23.87 -7.72 -19.30
CA TYR A 864 -24.37 -8.38 -18.08
C TYR A 864 -23.72 -9.74 -17.84
N LEU A 865 -23.64 -10.13 -16.58
CA LEU A 865 -23.25 -11.45 -16.12
C LEU A 865 -24.41 -12.10 -15.38
N PHE A 866 -24.73 -13.33 -15.79
CA PHE A 866 -25.66 -14.18 -15.07
C PHE A 866 -24.88 -15.12 -14.16
N ILE A 867 -25.21 -15.08 -12.87
CA ILE A 867 -24.50 -15.77 -11.80
C ILE A 867 -25.48 -16.68 -11.09
N ARG A 868 -25.06 -17.92 -10.84
CA ARG A 868 -25.82 -18.90 -10.07
C ARG A 868 -24.90 -19.62 -9.09
N ASN A 869 -25.17 -19.49 -7.80
CA ASN A 869 -24.39 -20.08 -6.70
C ASN A 869 -22.89 -19.72 -6.79
N GLY A 870 -22.56 -18.44 -6.99
CA GLY A 870 -21.17 -17.96 -6.99
C GLY A 870 -20.37 -18.31 -8.24
N ARG A 871 -21.03 -18.86 -9.26
CA ARG A 871 -20.43 -19.23 -10.55
C ARG A 871 -21.08 -18.47 -11.69
N TYR A 872 -20.25 -17.96 -12.59
CA TYR A 872 -20.68 -17.31 -13.82
C TYR A 872 -21.21 -18.36 -14.81
N ARG A 873 -22.43 -18.16 -15.31
CA ARG A 873 -23.10 -19.08 -16.24
C ARG A 873 -23.22 -18.51 -17.64
N LEU A 874 -23.58 -17.23 -17.75
CA LEU A 874 -23.69 -16.54 -19.04
C LEU A 874 -23.07 -15.14 -18.96
N TYR A 875 -22.46 -14.71 -20.05
CA TYR A 875 -22.04 -13.33 -20.30
C TYR A 875 -22.82 -12.77 -21.48
N SER A 876 -23.34 -11.55 -21.36
CA SER A 876 -24.07 -10.89 -22.43
C SER A 876 -23.48 -9.53 -22.78
N GLU A 877 -23.56 -9.19 -24.06
CA GLU A 877 -23.11 -7.91 -24.60
C GLU A 877 -24.24 -7.13 -25.25
N SER A 878 -24.13 -5.80 -25.19
CA SER A 878 -25.02 -4.88 -25.92
C SER A 878 -26.50 -5.16 -25.64
N ASN A 879 -26.91 -5.17 -24.37
CA ASN A 879 -28.27 -5.46 -23.93
C ASN A 879 -28.81 -6.80 -24.46
N PHE A 880 -28.04 -7.87 -24.26
CA PHE A 880 -28.39 -9.24 -24.63
C PHE A 880 -28.40 -9.56 -26.13
N THR A 881 -27.95 -8.62 -26.99
CA THR A 881 -27.79 -8.86 -28.43
C THR A 881 -26.88 -10.06 -28.72
N ARG A 882 -25.85 -10.24 -27.90
CA ARG A 882 -24.94 -11.39 -27.97
C ARG A 882 -24.82 -12.03 -26.60
N ILE A 883 -24.90 -13.35 -26.54
CA ILE A 883 -24.77 -14.13 -25.30
C ILE A 883 -23.72 -15.22 -25.50
N PHE A 884 -22.88 -15.40 -24.48
CA PHE A 884 -21.83 -16.41 -24.42
C PHE A 884 -22.07 -17.34 -23.23
N SER A 885 -21.97 -18.64 -23.47
CA SER A 885 -22.06 -19.68 -22.44
C SER A 885 -20.71 -19.88 -21.75
N CYS A 886 -20.72 -19.88 -20.42
CA CYS A 886 -19.53 -20.15 -19.62
C CYS A 886 -19.34 -21.67 -19.45
N ARG A 887 -18.13 -22.11 -19.07
CA ARG A 887 -17.76 -23.52 -18.89
C ARG A 887 -18.74 -24.33 -18.04
N ASP A 888 -19.25 -23.71 -16.97
CA ASP A 888 -20.17 -24.36 -16.03
C ASP A 888 -21.65 -24.25 -16.45
N PHE A 889 -21.96 -23.71 -17.62
CA PHE A 889 -23.35 -23.56 -18.06
C PHE A 889 -24.05 -24.90 -18.26
N MET A 890 -25.20 -25.10 -17.60
CA MET A 890 -26.11 -26.21 -17.85
C MET A 890 -27.38 -25.71 -18.52
N ILE A 891 -28.01 -26.53 -19.37
CA ILE A 891 -29.26 -26.17 -20.06
C ILE A 891 -30.36 -25.77 -19.07
N ASN A 892 -30.42 -26.42 -17.90
CA ASN A 892 -31.36 -26.08 -16.82
C ASN A 892 -31.10 -24.70 -16.16
N ASP A 893 -29.93 -24.08 -16.38
CA ASP A 893 -29.67 -22.71 -15.95
C ASP A 893 -30.41 -21.69 -16.82
N PHE A 894 -30.78 -22.09 -18.04
CA PHE A 894 -31.36 -21.18 -19.03
C PHE A 894 -32.79 -20.77 -18.70
N SER A 895 -33.61 -21.67 -18.16
CA SER A 895 -34.97 -21.34 -17.69
C SER A 895 -34.94 -20.33 -16.53
N VAL A 896 -33.97 -20.49 -15.62
CA VAL A 896 -33.74 -19.59 -14.49
C VAL A 896 -33.21 -18.24 -14.97
N PHE A 897 -32.30 -18.24 -15.96
CA PHE A 897 -31.85 -17.02 -16.63
C PHE A 897 -33.02 -16.27 -17.27
N ILE A 898 -33.89 -16.95 -18.02
CA ILE A 898 -35.03 -16.30 -18.69
C ILE A 898 -36.00 -15.70 -17.68
N SER A 899 -36.32 -16.40 -16.59
CA SER A 899 -37.20 -15.82 -15.55
C SER A 899 -36.60 -14.56 -14.94
N ARG A 900 -35.28 -14.56 -14.70
CA ARG A 900 -34.56 -13.40 -14.17
C ARG A 900 -34.47 -12.27 -15.20
N LEU A 901 -34.26 -12.59 -16.47
CA LEU A 901 -34.24 -11.63 -17.58
C LEU A 901 -35.60 -10.95 -17.75
N LYS A 902 -36.70 -11.71 -17.66
CA LYS A 902 -38.07 -11.19 -17.68
C LYS A 902 -38.32 -10.25 -16.52
N SER A 903 -37.98 -10.65 -15.30
CA SER A 903 -38.08 -9.79 -14.11
C SER A 903 -37.27 -8.51 -14.28
N TRP A 904 -36.02 -8.61 -14.73
CA TRP A 904 -35.18 -7.45 -15.04
C TRP A 904 -35.82 -6.55 -16.10
N PHE A 905 -36.33 -7.11 -17.19
CA PHE A 905 -36.94 -6.36 -18.30
C PHE A 905 -38.19 -5.59 -17.84
N LYS A 906 -39.03 -6.20 -17.01
CA LYS A 906 -40.21 -5.54 -16.42
C LYS A 906 -39.85 -4.27 -15.64
N HIS A 907 -38.74 -4.30 -14.91
CA HIS A 907 -38.25 -3.13 -14.18
C HIS A 907 -37.61 -2.06 -15.08
N GLN A 908 -37.14 -2.42 -16.28
CA GLN A 908 -36.53 -1.50 -17.26
C GLN A 908 -37.55 -0.86 -18.24
N GLN A 909 -38.75 -1.44 -18.38
CA GLN A 909 -39.79 -0.95 -19.29
C GLN A 909 -40.24 0.50 -19.03
N SER A 910 -40.00 1.01 -17.83
CA SER A 910 -40.34 2.38 -17.46
C SER A 910 -39.50 3.46 -18.18
N GLN A 911 -38.36 3.12 -18.82
CA GLN A 911 -37.34 4.15 -19.14
C GLN A 911 -36.49 3.97 -20.43
N ASP A 912 -36.92 3.24 -21.48
CA ASP A 912 -36.56 3.40 -22.93
C ASP A 912 -36.39 2.08 -23.72
N LEU A 913 -36.20 0.94 -23.05
CA LEU A 913 -35.94 -0.35 -23.71
C LEU A 913 -37.26 -1.00 -24.19
N ARG A 914 -37.53 -0.95 -25.51
CA ARG A 914 -38.80 -1.40 -26.10
C ARG A 914 -38.88 -2.90 -26.40
N LYS A 915 -37.75 -3.59 -26.52
CA LYS A 915 -37.64 -5.03 -26.79
C LYS A 915 -36.25 -5.53 -26.44
N ILE A 916 -36.11 -6.84 -26.24
CA ILE A 916 -34.81 -7.52 -26.15
C ILE A 916 -34.63 -8.33 -27.42
N GLU A 917 -33.56 -8.08 -28.17
CA GLU A 917 -33.19 -8.84 -29.36
C GLU A 917 -31.97 -9.69 -29.03
N ILE A 918 -32.02 -11.00 -29.27
CA ILE A 918 -30.88 -11.90 -29.13
C ILE A 918 -30.50 -12.38 -30.53
N LYS A 919 -29.41 -11.83 -31.07
CA LYS A 919 -28.92 -12.13 -32.42
C LYS A 919 -27.96 -13.31 -32.44
N LEU A 920 -27.04 -13.37 -31.48
CA LEU A 920 -26.01 -14.40 -31.42
C LEU A 920 -25.98 -15.10 -30.06
N PHE A 921 -25.86 -16.42 -30.10
CA PHE A 921 -25.53 -17.28 -28.97
C PHE A 921 -24.28 -18.10 -29.31
N ASP A 922 -23.20 -17.96 -28.52
CA ASP A 922 -21.90 -18.59 -28.79
C ASP A 922 -21.40 -18.40 -30.22
N ASN A 923 -21.53 -17.16 -30.72
CA ASN A 923 -21.18 -16.75 -32.08
C ASN A 923 -21.97 -17.43 -33.22
N LYS A 924 -23.09 -18.10 -32.92
CA LYS A 924 -24.04 -18.63 -33.90
C LYS A 924 -25.36 -17.86 -33.87
N ALA A 925 -26.09 -17.84 -34.98
CA ALA A 925 -27.44 -17.27 -35.03
C ALA A 925 -28.32 -17.93 -33.97
N THR A 926 -29.00 -17.12 -33.14
CA THR A 926 -29.79 -17.66 -32.02
C THR A 926 -30.89 -18.59 -32.51
N ALA A 927 -31.50 -18.30 -33.67
CA ALA A 927 -32.52 -19.13 -34.29
C ALA A 927 -32.06 -20.55 -34.68
N GLU A 928 -30.76 -20.76 -34.85
CA GLU A 928 -30.13 -22.05 -35.20
C GLU A 928 -29.41 -22.70 -34.02
N SER A 929 -29.46 -22.06 -32.85
CA SER A 929 -28.77 -22.50 -31.65
C SER A 929 -29.60 -23.54 -30.88
N PRO A 930 -28.96 -24.41 -30.08
CA PRO A 930 -29.67 -25.42 -29.26
C PRO A 930 -30.56 -24.82 -28.16
N VAL A 931 -30.48 -23.51 -27.91
CA VAL A 931 -31.33 -22.80 -26.94
C VAL A 931 -32.56 -22.16 -27.57
N ALA A 932 -32.72 -22.20 -28.90
CA ALA A 932 -33.82 -21.58 -29.62
C ALA A 932 -35.20 -22.08 -29.15
N ASP A 933 -35.38 -23.40 -29.05
CA ASP A 933 -36.65 -24.01 -28.63
C ASP A 933 -37.05 -23.57 -27.21
N ILE A 934 -36.07 -23.44 -26.31
CA ILE A 934 -36.29 -23.01 -24.93
C ILE A 934 -36.73 -21.54 -24.89
N LEU A 935 -36.12 -20.68 -25.71
CA LEU A 935 -36.52 -19.26 -25.80
C LEU A 935 -37.94 -19.12 -26.35
N LEU A 936 -38.28 -19.85 -27.41
CA LEU A 936 -39.62 -19.84 -28.01
C LEU A 936 -40.70 -20.29 -27.01
N GLN A 937 -40.44 -21.38 -26.28
CA GLN A 937 -41.35 -21.87 -25.21
C GLN A 937 -41.55 -20.85 -24.08
N ASN A 938 -40.60 -19.93 -23.88
CA ASN A 938 -40.66 -18.89 -22.87
C ASN A 938 -41.09 -17.52 -23.43
N GLY A 939 -41.76 -17.47 -24.59
CA GLY A 939 -42.43 -16.27 -25.10
C GLY A 939 -41.55 -15.33 -25.93
N PHE A 940 -40.42 -15.80 -26.44
CA PHE A 940 -39.69 -15.11 -27.51
C PHE A 940 -40.33 -15.40 -28.87
N GLU A 941 -40.27 -14.44 -29.79
CA GLU A 941 -40.73 -14.58 -31.16
C GLU A 941 -39.54 -14.63 -32.13
N LYS A 942 -39.67 -15.42 -33.21
CA LYS A 942 -38.65 -15.51 -34.26
C LYS A 942 -38.80 -14.36 -35.25
N ASN A 943 -37.72 -13.62 -35.47
CA ASN A 943 -37.64 -12.54 -36.46
C ASN A 943 -36.42 -12.76 -37.36
N GLY A 944 -36.55 -13.64 -38.36
CA GLY A 944 -35.39 -14.08 -39.16
C GLY A 944 -34.43 -14.95 -38.34
N ASP A 945 -33.17 -14.53 -38.23
CA ASP A 945 -32.10 -15.25 -37.54
C ASP A 945 -31.98 -14.89 -36.04
N GLU A 946 -32.76 -13.90 -35.58
CA GLU A 946 -32.80 -13.42 -34.20
C GLU A 946 -34.10 -13.82 -33.47
N LEU A 947 -34.02 -13.84 -32.14
CA LEU A 947 -35.16 -14.05 -31.26
C LEU A 947 -35.44 -12.77 -30.46
N VAL A 948 -36.71 -12.36 -30.42
CA VAL A 948 -37.14 -11.08 -29.83
C VAL A 948 -38.11 -11.32 -28.69
N LEU A 949 -37.86 -10.69 -27.54
CA LEU A 949 -38.81 -10.64 -26.42
C LEU A 949 -39.46 -9.26 -26.37
N TRP A 950 -40.78 -9.24 -26.52
CA TRP A 950 -41.60 -8.05 -26.41
C TRP A 950 -42.07 -7.81 -24.97
N PRO A 951 -42.34 -6.55 -24.59
CA PRO A 951 -42.90 -6.20 -23.28
C PRO A 951 -44.17 -6.95 -22.91
N SER A 952 -45.02 -7.26 -23.90
CA SER A 952 -46.29 -7.98 -23.72
C SER A 952 -46.13 -9.46 -23.33
N ALA A 953 -44.94 -10.03 -23.53
CA ALA A 953 -44.63 -11.44 -23.25
C ALA A 953 -43.96 -11.66 -21.88
N VAL A 954 -43.83 -10.60 -21.08
CA VAL A 954 -43.21 -10.53 -19.75
C VAL A 954 -44.23 -10.11 -18.72
#